data_AF-A0AAD7G6N1-F1
#
_entry.id   AF-A0AAD7G6N1-F1
#
_cell.length_a   1.000
_cell.length_b   1.000
_cell.length_c   1.000
_cell.angle_alpha   90.00
_cell.angle_beta   90.00
_cell.angle_gamma   90.00
#
_symmetry.space_group_name_H-M   'P 1'
#
loop_
_entity.id
_entity.type
_entity.pdbx_description
1 polymer ?
#
loop_
_entity_poly.entity_id
_entity_poly.type
_entity_poly.pdbx_seq_one_letter_code
_entity_poly.pdbx_strand_id
1 'polypeptide(L)'
;MSPGILSIAQLLNPEEENLDARQEIAALRQILGAVPEGQQALVSPAVHCHLKTALHCDPPHPVASVALPLLALPVATVEYMVQLNRETTLERLFHHPRGATVEYPKTSSSGTVGHLFHVEADPSQWPECLPWKDFQYSHGLPGGATMNGSFKYTQLLVNSRGKPVCCQIQHKTCLGVKACQHAHPPEGFEGHTSATLEDIERVRAEQRKTCDAWSSPRCDIFLKTAAYITAVLHLGCRHPKQEPTCRTEQECEEFDKLQVQRRLFARGHFANKPCEGRIMYHKGNDDGNERKSTGLSCEHYSSYNSHHWADFNIDQAQYNIDYIAAVFTGNTQALARIEEPVAEENHGLLAPSIVHHLPDGKLQLLEMVPVTCAVKYRIWYPLEEDCADCPYVLVTSEGEHTNPILLPERTPMAVRRDILTLLKNLREDLLDITLRPVQRLKAEQDANLPEEEHYIRVILELNNNNLPVHEEDDEPGEPGERTHIIICIIFCRVYITRHTVAAHQHIFEELERIMTRRPPIIHYCHNIKTCAVKEPVRQLMRSLACIQHPDWDVTVNRIRNEGGKAGKDWLRDKETCRFQRSPLFAGKKATSRSPSDREGVHCTLLGGLLKGQQFDALKMWIQPTNQPTMSVVNTLKNLKRQDQLKTNRARTMEAHVAKHNDSMQKCHDALEKALQELCRIGDDAHQQRTTAIPLWDVHLAEARIAAQNGAQ
;
A
#
# COMPACT_ATOMS: atom_id res chain seq x y z
N MET A 1 10.39 -19.09 68.43
CA MET A 1 11.21 -18.11 67.70
C MET A 1 11.57 -18.74 66.37
N SER A 2 10.83 -18.39 65.32
CA SER A 2 11.06 -18.84 63.93
C SER A 2 11.53 -17.62 63.12
N PRO A 3 12.50 -17.74 62.20
CA PRO A 3 12.89 -16.62 61.36
C PRO A 3 11.85 -16.42 60.26
N GLY A 4 11.35 -15.19 60.13
CA GLY A 4 10.38 -14.80 59.11
C GLY A 4 11.01 -14.80 57.71
N ILE A 5 10.25 -15.29 56.74
CA ILE A 5 10.55 -15.21 55.31
C ILE A 5 10.18 -13.78 54.87
N LEU A 6 11.18 -12.98 54.51
CA LEU A 6 10.98 -11.69 53.85
C LEU A 6 10.69 -11.92 52.36
N SER A 7 9.70 -11.21 51.82
CA SER A 7 9.34 -11.23 50.39
C SER A 7 10.40 -10.49 49.57
N ILE A 8 10.74 -10.99 48.37
CA ILE A 8 11.64 -10.33 47.41
C ILE A 8 11.21 -8.88 47.11
N ALA A 9 9.91 -8.58 47.23
CA ALA A 9 9.38 -7.23 47.06
C ALA A 9 9.83 -6.21 48.15
N GLN A 10 10.38 -6.67 49.27
CA GLN A 10 10.86 -5.78 50.35
C GLN A 10 12.35 -5.41 50.24
N LEU A 11 13.09 -6.04 49.32
CA LEU A 11 14.51 -5.73 49.06
C LEU A 11 14.71 -4.76 47.89
N LEU A 12 13.67 -4.53 47.08
CA LEU A 12 13.67 -3.53 46.02
C LEU A 12 12.88 -2.33 46.51
N ASN A 13 13.58 -1.26 46.87
CA ASN A 13 12.97 -0.03 47.36
C ASN A 13 12.34 0.71 46.16
N PRO A 14 11.02 0.93 46.12
CA PRO A 14 10.35 1.44 44.93
C PRO A 14 10.52 2.95 44.69
N GLU A 15 11.36 3.65 45.46
CA GLU A 15 11.51 5.12 45.37
C GLU A 15 12.76 5.60 44.61
N GLU A 16 13.61 4.72 44.05
CA GLU A 16 14.73 5.12 43.19
C GLU A 16 14.42 4.85 41.70
N GLU A 17 13.74 5.81 41.05
CA GLU A 17 13.60 5.88 39.58
C GLU A 17 14.93 6.29 38.91
N ASN A 18 15.92 5.39 38.86
CA ASN A 18 17.00 5.31 37.83
C ASN A 18 18.10 4.32 38.25
N LEU A 19 17.83 3.03 38.21
CA LEU A 19 18.89 2.03 38.19
C LEU A 19 19.15 1.59 36.75
N ASP A 20 20.38 1.76 36.30
CA ASP A 20 20.87 1.24 35.02
C ASP A 20 20.65 -0.29 35.01
N ALA A 21 20.12 -0.84 33.91
CA ALA A 21 19.90 -2.28 33.74
C ALA A 21 21.14 -3.13 34.07
N ARG A 22 22.35 -2.56 33.95
CA ARG A 22 23.60 -3.21 34.38
C ARG A 22 23.70 -3.40 35.90
N GLN A 23 23.21 -2.44 36.68
CA GLN A 23 23.20 -2.48 38.14
C GLN A 23 22.14 -3.47 38.65
N GLU A 24 20.98 -3.56 37.99
CA GLU A 24 19.97 -4.59 38.29
C GLU A 24 20.50 -6.01 38.03
N ILE A 25 21.18 -6.23 36.89
CA ILE A 25 21.79 -7.52 36.56
C ILE A 25 22.93 -7.87 37.54
N ALA A 26 23.72 -6.89 37.99
CA ALA A 26 24.77 -7.10 38.98
C ALA A 26 24.20 -7.46 40.37
N ALA A 27 23.13 -6.79 40.79
CA ALA A 27 22.42 -7.10 42.04
C ALA A 27 21.83 -8.51 42.01
N LEU A 28 21.20 -8.91 40.90
CA LEU A 28 20.67 -10.27 40.73
C LEU A 28 21.76 -11.35 40.78
N ARG A 29 22.94 -11.09 40.21
CA ARG A 29 24.11 -12.00 40.31
C ARG A 29 24.59 -12.16 41.75
N GLN A 30 24.60 -11.06 42.52
CA GLN A 30 25.03 -11.08 43.91
C GLN A 30 24.05 -11.83 44.82
N ILE A 31 22.74 -11.67 44.58
CA ILE A 31 21.68 -12.38 45.30
C ILE A 31 21.73 -13.88 45.01
N LEU A 32 21.91 -14.28 43.75
CA LEU A 32 22.00 -15.70 43.37
C LEU A 32 23.29 -16.37 43.87
N GLY A 33 24.40 -15.63 43.95
CA GLY A 33 25.67 -16.13 44.52
C GLY A 33 25.65 -16.31 46.04
N ALA A 34 24.71 -15.67 46.75
CA ALA A 34 24.58 -15.74 48.20
C ALA A 34 23.67 -16.89 48.67
N VAL A 35 23.00 -17.62 47.76
CA VAL A 35 22.14 -18.75 48.12
C VAL A 35 22.99 -19.98 48.48
N PRO A 36 22.95 -20.49 49.72
CA PRO A 36 23.70 -21.68 50.11
C PRO A 36 23.29 -22.89 49.27
N GLU A 37 24.25 -23.72 48.87
CA GLU A 37 24.02 -24.87 47.95
C GLU A 37 22.90 -25.83 48.41
N GLY A 38 22.55 -25.84 49.70
CA GLY A 38 21.44 -26.64 50.25
C GLY A 38 20.03 -26.08 50.06
N GLN A 39 19.85 -24.84 49.55
CA GLN A 39 18.54 -24.20 49.38
C GLN A 39 18.10 -24.02 47.92
N GLN A 40 18.88 -24.49 46.94
CA GLN A 40 18.57 -24.38 45.51
C GLN A 40 17.35 -25.22 45.08
N ALA A 41 16.79 -26.07 45.96
CA ALA A 41 15.65 -26.95 45.69
C ALA A 41 14.26 -26.26 45.66
N LEU A 42 14.18 -24.94 45.93
CA LEU A 42 12.90 -24.20 45.97
C LEU A 42 12.56 -23.45 44.67
N VAL A 43 13.44 -23.50 43.66
CA VAL A 43 13.22 -22.85 42.36
C VAL A 43 12.96 -23.93 41.32
N SER A 44 11.85 -23.81 40.58
CA SER A 44 11.51 -24.78 39.53
C SER A 44 12.67 -24.90 38.52
N PRO A 45 12.99 -26.11 38.02
CA PRO A 45 14.06 -26.31 37.04
C PRO A 45 13.94 -25.41 35.80
N ALA A 46 12.72 -25.05 35.41
CA ALA A 46 12.45 -24.14 34.29
C ALA A 46 12.84 -22.69 34.61
N VAL A 47 12.59 -22.21 35.85
CA VAL A 47 12.98 -20.87 36.30
C VAL A 47 14.49 -20.78 36.46
N HIS A 48 15.11 -21.84 37.00
CA HIS A 48 16.56 -21.94 37.09
C HIS A 48 17.23 -21.99 35.70
N CYS A 49 16.64 -22.69 34.73
CA CYS A 49 17.12 -22.72 33.35
C CYS A 49 17.03 -21.34 32.66
N HIS A 50 15.91 -20.63 32.81
CA HIS A 50 15.76 -19.29 32.25
C HIS A 50 16.70 -18.26 32.89
N LEU A 51 16.86 -18.26 34.22
CA LEU A 51 17.82 -17.38 34.92
C LEU A 51 19.26 -17.66 34.51
N LYS A 52 19.64 -18.94 34.40
CA LYS A 52 20.99 -19.32 33.98
C LYS A 52 21.27 -18.92 32.53
N THR A 53 20.26 -19.00 31.65
CA THR A 53 20.33 -18.58 30.25
C THR A 53 20.46 -17.07 30.13
N ALA A 54 19.62 -16.30 30.85
CA ALA A 54 19.68 -14.84 30.88
C ALA A 54 21.01 -14.29 31.43
N LEU A 55 21.66 -15.03 32.35
CA LEU A 55 22.93 -14.62 32.97
C LEU A 55 24.18 -14.98 32.15
N HIS A 56 24.09 -15.94 31.21
CA HIS A 56 25.19 -16.40 30.34
C HIS A 56 25.13 -15.86 28.92
N CYS A 57 24.06 -15.16 28.54
CA CYS A 57 24.09 -14.30 27.37
C CYS A 57 24.97 -13.08 27.69
N ASP A 58 26.18 -13.03 27.15
CA ASP A 58 26.93 -11.79 27.08
C ASP A 58 26.01 -10.72 26.46
N PRO A 59 25.94 -9.49 27.03
CA PRO A 59 25.18 -8.43 26.40
C PRO A 59 25.66 -8.33 24.95
N PRO A 60 24.74 -8.21 23.98
CA PRO A 60 25.14 -8.13 22.58
C PRO A 60 26.20 -7.05 22.47
N HIS A 61 27.39 -7.43 21.98
CA HIS A 61 28.41 -6.47 21.63
C HIS A 61 27.71 -5.36 20.86
N PRO A 62 27.95 -4.07 21.17
CA PRO A 62 27.41 -3.00 20.36
C PRO A 62 27.97 -3.25 18.97
N VAL A 63 27.13 -3.78 18.08
CA VAL A 63 27.34 -3.64 16.65
C VAL A 63 27.52 -2.15 16.52
N ALA A 64 28.73 -1.74 16.15
CA ALA A 64 29.03 -0.35 15.90
C ALA A 64 27.98 0.09 14.88
N SER A 65 26.92 0.73 15.37
CA SER A 65 25.99 1.44 14.55
C SER A 65 26.89 2.39 13.81
N VAL A 66 27.06 2.14 12.51
CA VAL A 66 27.60 3.13 11.60
C VAL A 66 26.51 4.18 11.56
N ALA A 67 26.45 4.98 12.63
CA ALA A 67 25.80 6.26 12.63
C ALA A 67 26.59 7.02 11.58
N LEU A 68 26.10 6.96 10.34
CA LEU A 68 26.47 7.95 9.35
C LEU A 68 26.33 9.28 10.09
N PRO A 69 27.42 10.04 10.28
CA PRO A 69 27.29 11.34 10.91
C PRO A 69 26.25 12.06 10.06
N LEU A 70 25.08 12.30 10.65
CA LEU A 70 24.09 13.22 10.11
C LEU A 70 24.86 14.53 10.00
N LEU A 71 25.46 14.76 8.83
CA LEU A 71 26.18 15.98 8.52
C LEU A 71 25.17 17.07 8.81
N ALA A 72 25.44 17.82 9.89
CA ALA A 72 24.56 18.89 10.32
C ALA A 72 24.38 19.79 9.10
N LEU A 73 23.20 19.73 8.50
CA LEU A 73 22.92 20.52 7.31
C LEU A 73 23.12 21.98 7.71
N PRO A 74 23.78 22.79 6.88
CA PRO A 74 24.05 24.17 7.21
C PRO A 74 22.75 24.86 7.61
N VAL A 75 22.75 25.54 8.76
CA VAL A 75 21.59 26.33 9.18
C VAL A 75 21.42 27.48 8.19
N ALA A 76 20.19 27.74 7.77
CA ALA A 76 19.90 28.87 6.89
C ALA A 76 20.37 30.18 7.53
N THR A 77 21.07 31.02 6.77
CA THR A 77 21.43 32.37 7.23
C THR A 77 20.23 33.30 7.07
N VAL A 78 20.13 34.31 7.94
CA VAL A 78 18.98 35.23 7.97
C VAL A 78 19.47 36.66 7.87
N GLU A 79 18.92 37.40 6.91
CA GLU A 79 19.07 38.84 6.78
C GLU A 79 17.75 39.54 7.14
N TYR A 80 17.83 40.80 7.58
CA TYR A 80 16.67 41.57 8.05
C TYR A 80 16.52 42.85 7.23
N MET A 81 15.27 43.29 7.02
CA MET A 81 14.94 44.54 6.32
C MET A 81 15.57 44.63 4.92
N VAL A 82 15.50 43.52 4.17
CA VAL A 82 16.13 43.41 2.85
C VAL A 82 15.22 44.00 1.77
N GLN A 83 15.73 44.95 0.99
CA GLN A 83 14.95 45.57 -0.07
C GLN A 83 14.77 44.62 -1.27
N LEU A 84 13.53 44.17 -1.52
CA LEU A 84 13.22 43.30 -2.66
C LEU A 84 13.16 44.09 -3.98
N ASN A 85 12.45 45.21 -3.92
CA ASN A 85 12.24 46.18 -4.99
C ASN A 85 11.91 47.56 -4.37
N ARG A 86 11.51 48.55 -5.20
CA ARG A 86 11.22 49.92 -4.72
C ARG A 86 10.04 50.00 -3.73
N GLU A 87 9.09 49.07 -3.82
CA GLU A 87 7.83 49.09 -3.07
C GLU A 87 7.81 48.07 -1.92
N THR A 88 8.64 47.03 -1.99
CA THR A 88 8.61 45.91 -1.05
C THR A 88 9.94 45.76 -0.34
N THR A 89 9.91 45.80 0.99
CA THR A 89 11.03 45.44 1.87
C THR A 89 10.65 44.17 2.62
N LEU A 90 11.53 43.19 2.60
CA LEU A 90 11.37 41.94 3.32
C LEU A 90 11.77 42.17 4.78
N GLU A 91 10.90 41.78 5.71
CA GLU A 91 11.21 41.82 7.14
C GLU A 91 12.40 40.91 7.44
N ARG A 92 12.39 39.72 6.84
CA ARG A 92 13.42 38.68 6.96
C ARG A 92 13.65 38.01 5.61
N LEU A 93 14.89 37.68 5.28
CA LEU A 93 15.28 36.87 4.13
C LEU A 93 16.10 35.67 4.62
N PHE A 94 15.56 34.46 4.40
CA PHE A 94 16.24 33.20 4.70
C PHE A 94 17.01 32.73 3.47
N HIS A 95 18.32 32.53 3.62
CA HIS A 95 19.17 31.90 2.60
C HIS A 95 19.30 30.42 2.92
N HIS A 96 18.56 29.60 2.18
CA HIS A 96 18.57 28.16 2.39
C HIS A 96 19.78 27.53 1.71
N PRO A 97 20.43 26.54 2.36
CA PRO A 97 21.54 25.84 1.74
C PRO A 97 21.09 25.09 0.48
N ARG A 98 22.07 24.71 -0.34
CA ARG A 98 21.87 23.87 -1.53
C ARG A 98 21.16 22.56 -1.16
N GLY A 99 20.10 22.23 -1.90
CA GLY A 99 19.28 21.04 -1.66
C GLY A 99 18.33 21.13 -0.46
N ALA A 100 18.17 22.30 0.16
CA ALA A 100 17.23 22.47 1.26
C ALA A 100 15.77 22.25 0.82
N THR A 101 15.06 21.44 1.60
CA THR A 101 13.61 21.29 1.51
C THR A 101 12.98 22.03 2.68
N VAL A 102 12.00 22.89 2.38
CA VAL A 102 11.21 23.61 3.38
C VAL A 102 9.75 23.22 3.19
N GLU A 103 9.17 22.62 4.22
CA GLU A 103 7.79 22.12 4.21
C GLU A 103 6.79 23.16 4.78
N TYR A 104 7.25 23.94 5.76
CA TYR A 104 6.46 24.98 6.43
C TYR A 104 7.22 26.30 6.37
N PRO A 105 7.15 27.03 5.24
CA PRO A 105 7.82 28.33 5.14
C PRO A 105 7.30 29.28 6.22
N LYS A 106 8.22 30.04 6.83
CA LYS A 106 7.84 31.11 7.76
C LYS A 106 7.07 32.20 7.01
N THR A 107 6.11 32.81 7.67
CA THR A 107 5.33 33.93 7.17
C THR A 107 5.41 35.08 8.19
N SER A 108 4.66 36.16 7.96
CA SER A 108 4.59 37.29 8.91
C SER A 108 3.20 37.89 8.84
N SER A 109 2.63 38.21 10.01
CA SER A 109 1.33 38.89 10.12
C SER A 109 1.40 40.37 9.72
N SER A 110 2.56 41.01 9.87
CA SER A 110 2.77 42.44 9.63
C SER A 110 3.58 42.78 8.38
N GLY A 111 4.26 41.79 7.78
CA GLY A 111 5.22 42.04 6.71
C GLY A 111 5.37 40.89 5.72
N THR A 112 6.44 40.95 4.93
CA THR A 112 6.79 39.92 3.96
C THR A 112 8.08 39.23 4.36
N VAL A 113 8.08 37.90 4.35
CA VAL A 113 9.27 37.07 4.57
C VAL A 113 9.74 36.51 3.23
N GLY A 114 11.05 36.55 2.98
CA GLY A 114 11.67 35.95 1.81
C GLY A 114 12.38 34.65 2.13
N HIS A 115 12.33 33.69 1.20
CA HIS A 115 13.06 32.44 1.23
C HIS A 115 13.79 32.25 -0.10
N LEU A 116 15.12 32.33 -0.07
CA LEU A 116 15.98 32.17 -1.22
C LEU A 116 16.51 30.74 -1.27
N PHE A 117 16.20 30.02 -2.35
CA PHE A 117 16.56 28.62 -2.56
C PHE A 117 17.52 28.48 -3.73
N HIS A 118 18.53 27.64 -3.60
CA HIS A 118 19.37 27.22 -4.71
C HIS A 118 18.76 26.00 -5.41
N VAL A 119 18.53 26.08 -6.73
CA VAL A 119 17.92 25.02 -7.54
C VAL A 119 18.95 24.44 -8.52
N GLU A 120 19.26 23.15 -8.37
CA GLU A 120 20.27 22.43 -9.18
C GLU A 120 19.70 21.68 -10.38
N ALA A 121 18.54 22.09 -10.87
CA ALA A 121 17.88 21.42 -11.97
C ALA A 121 18.36 21.98 -13.31
N ASP A 122 18.40 21.13 -14.33
CA ASP A 122 18.39 21.58 -15.72
C ASP A 122 17.22 22.55 -15.92
N PRO A 123 17.39 23.72 -16.56
CA PRO A 123 16.32 24.70 -16.81
C PRO A 123 14.99 24.07 -17.26
N SER A 124 15.04 23.01 -18.06
CA SER A 124 13.87 22.27 -18.53
C SER A 124 13.07 21.56 -17.42
N GLN A 125 13.72 21.20 -16.31
CA GLN A 125 13.14 20.52 -15.14
C GLN A 125 12.76 21.48 -14.01
N TRP A 126 13.05 22.77 -14.14
CA TRP A 126 12.72 23.77 -13.11
C TRP A 126 11.25 23.77 -12.71
N PRO A 127 10.28 23.69 -13.64
CA PRO A 127 8.87 23.65 -13.26
C PRO A 127 8.56 22.50 -12.30
N GLU A 128 9.28 21.37 -12.39
CA GLU A 128 9.13 20.21 -11.52
C GLU A 128 9.82 20.37 -10.16
N CYS A 129 10.90 21.17 -10.10
CA CYS A 129 11.77 21.31 -8.94
C CYS A 129 11.56 22.61 -8.15
N LEU A 130 10.46 23.33 -8.38
CA LEU A 130 10.18 24.57 -7.67
C LEU A 130 9.94 24.31 -6.16
N PRO A 131 10.61 25.05 -5.25
CA PRO A 131 10.54 24.80 -3.79
C PRO A 131 9.14 24.81 -3.20
N TRP A 132 8.22 25.61 -3.74
CA TRP A 132 6.84 25.70 -3.23
C TRP A 132 6.05 24.40 -3.36
N LYS A 133 6.50 23.47 -4.22
CA LYS A 133 5.89 22.14 -4.35
C LYS A 133 6.07 21.26 -3.12
N ASP A 134 7.08 21.56 -2.31
CA ASP A 134 7.36 20.88 -1.06
C ASP A 134 6.57 21.46 0.13
N PHE A 135 5.89 22.60 -0.04
CA PHE A 135 5.13 23.19 1.06
C PHE A 135 3.90 22.33 1.37
N GLN A 136 3.65 22.10 2.66
CA GLN A 136 2.53 21.29 3.14
C GLN A 136 1.19 22.02 3.07
N TYR A 137 1.21 23.34 2.98
CA TYR A 137 0.00 24.13 2.80
C TYR A 137 -0.69 23.88 1.46
N SER A 138 -2.02 23.82 1.49
CA SER A 138 -2.84 23.74 0.27
C SER A 138 -2.77 25.05 -0.50
N HIS A 139 -2.47 24.98 -1.79
CA HIS A 139 -2.39 26.15 -2.68
C HIS A 139 -3.50 26.14 -3.71
N GLY A 140 -4.05 27.32 -4.02
CA GLY A 140 -5.06 27.42 -5.06
C GLY A 140 -5.38 28.85 -5.47
N LEU A 141 -6.60 29.03 -5.96
CA LEU A 141 -7.08 30.33 -6.44
C LEU A 141 -7.43 31.26 -5.27
N PRO A 142 -7.22 32.59 -5.40
CA PRO A 142 -6.70 33.28 -6.57
C PRO A 142 -5.21 32.95 -6.78
N GLY A 143 -4.91 32.57 -8.01
CA GLY A 143 -3.57 32.22 -8.46
C GLY A 143 -3.39 32.78 -9.86
N GLY A 144 -2.18 33.19 -10.18
CA GLY A 144 -1.88 33.82 -11.45
C GLY A 144 -0.39 33.77 -11.72
N ALA A 145 -0.02 33.99 -12.97
CA ALA A 145 1.35 34.29 -13.34
C ALA A 145 1.37 35.69 -13.98
N THR A 146 2.51 36.37 -13.91
CA THR A 146 2.77 37.51 -14.80
C THR A 146 2.45 37.11 -16.24
N MET A 147 1.73 37.95 -16.98
CA MET A 147 1.37 37.66 -18.36
C MET A 147 2.63 37.42 -19.20
N ASN A 148 2.55 36.52 -20.18
CA ASN A 148 3.66 36.27 -21.10
C ASN A 148 4.18 37.58 -21.69
N GLY A 149 5.48 37.84 -21.56
CA GLY A 149 6.14 39.07 -21.99
C GLY A 149 6.25 40.17 -20.93
N SER A 150 5.58 40.04 -19.78
CA SER A 150 5.83 40.89 -18.62
C SER A 150 6.81 40.21 -17.65
N PHE A 151 7.95 40.85 -17.41
CA PHE A 151 8.97 40.39 -16.47
C PHE A 151 9.22 41.47 -15.42
N LYS A 152 9.66 41.05 -14.23
CA LYS A 152 10.10 41.97 -13.18
C LYS A 152 11.54 41.69 -12.82
N TYR A 153 12.20 42.70 -12.26
CA TYR A 153 13.55 42.60 -11.73
C TYR A 153 13.50 42.63 -10.20
N THR A 154 14.43 41.93 -9.56
CA THR A 154 14.69 42.04 -8.12
C THR A 154 16.19 42.09 -7.88
N GLN A 155 16.61 42.80 -6.83
CA GLN A 155 18.02 42.90 -6.46
C GLN A 155 18.58 41.60 -5.87
N LEU A 156 17.71 40.63 -5.52
CA LEU A 156 18.09 39.38 -4.88
C LEU A 156 18.41 38.24 -5.86
N LEU A 157 17.90 38.34 -7.10
CA LEU A 157 18.14 37.37 -8.16
C LEU A 157 19.06 38.04 -9.18
N VAL A 158 20.35 37.77 -9.05
CA VAL A 158 21.41 38.34 -9.88
C VAL A 158 22.17 37.26 -10.62
N ASN A 159 22.69 37.60 -11.80
CA ASN A 159 23.58 36.73 -12.55
C ASN A 159 25.00 36.70 -11.96
N SER A 160 25.87 35.89 -12.56
CA SER A 160 27.30 35.79 -12.25
C SER A 160 28.07 37.12 -12.26
N ARG A 161 27.53 38.18 -12.90
CA ARG A 161 28.11 39.54 -12.93
C ARG A 161 27.50 40.48 -11.89
N GLY A 162 26.64 39.99 -11.00
CA GLY A 162 25.95 40.79 -10.00
C GLY A 162 24.84 41.69 -10.56
N LYS A 163 24.39 41.47 -11.81
CA LYS A 163 23.28 42.24 -12.40
C LYS A 163 21.95 41.51 -12.17
N PRO A 164 20.87 42.23 -11.82
CA PRO A 164 19.53 41.66 -11.72
C PRO A 164 19.10 40.95 -13.00
N VAL A 165 18.48 39.78 -12.87
CA VAL A 165 17.94 39.00 -14.00
C VAL A 165 16.43 39.19 -14.17
N CYS A 166 15.92 38.89 -15.36
CA CYS A 166 14.50 38.95 -15.66
C CYS A 166 13.78 37.79 -14.96
N CYS A 167 12.74 38.08 -14.18
CA CYS A 167 12.00 37.07 -13.43
C CYS A 167 10.54 36.98 -13.87
N GLN A 168 10.03 35.75 -13.93
CA GLN A 168 8.61 35.46 -13.89
C GLN A 168 8.12 35.38 -12.44
N ILE A 169 6.87 35.76 -12.23
CA ILE A 169 6.25 35.71 -10.89
C ILE A 169 5.00 34.86 -10.96
N GLN A 170 4.94 33.85 -10.09
CA GLN A 170 3.72 33.12 -9.81
C GLN A 170 3.14 33.54 -8.47
N HIS A 171 1.82 33.72 -8.43
CA HIS A 171 1.05 34.04 -7.25
C HIS A 171 0.29 32.79 -6.81
N LYS A 172 0.41 32.44 -5.54
CA LYS A 172 -0.35 31.36 -4.89
C LYS A 172 -0.93 31.90 -3.59
N THR A 173 -2.09 31.39 -3.21
CA THR A 173 -2.70 31.66 -1.91
C THR A 173 -2.88 30.35 -1.17
N CYS A 174 -2.72 30.38 0.15
CA CYS A 174 -3.11 29.26 0.99
C CYS A 174 -4.64 29.12 0.92
N LEU A 175 -5.14 27.96 0.54
CA LEU A 175 -6.59 27.69 0.52
C LEU A 175 -7.18 27.49 1.92
N GLY A 176 -6.33 27.48 2.95
CA GLY A 176 -6.69 27.07 4.29
C GLY A 176 -7.12 25.62 4.34
N VAL A 177 -8.06 25.32 5.24
CA VAL A 177 -8.64 23.98 5.42
C VAL A 177 -10.14 24.04 5.23
N LYS A 178 -10.75 22.90 4.93
CA LYS A 178 -12.20 22.78 5.03
C LYS A 178 -12.51 22.12 6.36
N ALA A 179 -13.35 22.76 7.17
CA ALA A 179 -13.80 22.22 8.45
C ALA A 179 -15.28 21.86 8.36
N CYS A 180 -15.70 20.86 9.11
CA CYS A 180 -17.11 20.58 9.30
C CYS A 180 -17.76 21.78 10.03
N GLN A 181 -18.92 22.26 9.57
CA GLN A 181 -19.61 23.40 10.21
C GLN A 181 -19.99 23.15 11.68
N HIS A 182 -20.12 21.87 12.06
CA HIS A 182 -20.43 21.44 13.42
C HIS A 182 -19.18 21.06 14.21
N ALA A 183 -18.03 20.89 13.54
CA ALA A 183 -16.77 20.85 14.25
C ALA A 183 -16.52 22.28 14.72
N HIS A 184 -16.67 22.50 16.03
CA HIS A 184 -16.14 23.70 16.63
C HIS A 184 -14.68 23.79 16.19
N PRO A 185 -14.24 24.89 15.54
CA PRO A 185 -12.81 25.11 15.42
C PRO A 185 -12.26 24.97 16.84
N PRO A 186 -11.19 24.17 17.06
CA PRO A 186 -10.71 23.91 18.40
C PRO A 186 -10.62 25.24 19.14
N GLU A 187 -11.40 25.37 20.22
CA GLU A 187 -11.51 26.63 20.94
C GLU A 187 -10.09 27.09 21.30
N GLY A 188 -9.71 28.29 20.86
CA GLY A 188 -8.35 28.79 21.05
C GLY A 188 -7.35 28.44 19.95
N PHE A 189 -7.79 28.13 18.72
CA PHE A 189 -6.85 28.12 17.59
C PHE A 189 -6.29 29.52 17.34
N GLU A 190 -5.08 29.77 17.84
CA GLU A 190 -4.30 30.95 17.52
C GLU A 190 -3.68 30.77 16.13
N GLY A 191 -3.75 31.83 15.31
CA GLY A 191 -3.10 31.82 14.02
C GLY A 191 -1.59 31.59 14.17
N HIS A 192 -0.96 31.08 13.11
CA HIS A 192 0.46 30.79 13.13
C HIS A 192 1.19 31.39 11.94
N THR A 193 2.43 31.80 12.17
CA THR A 193 3.35 32.29 11.13
C THR A 193 4.50 31.32 10.85
N SER A 194 4.59 30.24 11.61
CA SER A 194 5.57 29.17 11.40
C SER A 194 5.10 27.89 12.06
N ALA A 195 5.60 26.74 11.60
CA ALA A 195 5.44 25.47 12.29
C ALA A 195 6.83 24.92 12.62
N THR A 196 7.07 24.65 13.89
CA THR A 196 8.28 23.96 14.35
C THR A 196 8.08 22.44 14.34
N LEU A 197 9.16 21.67 14.51
CA LEU A 197 9.05 20.22 14.66
C LEU A 197 8.21 19.86 15.90
N GLU A 198 8.41 20.57 17.00
CA GLU A 198 7.65 20.39 18.25
C GLU A 198 6.14 20.64 18.03
N ASP A 199 5.78 21.64 17.22
CA ASP A 199 4.38 21.89 16.88
C ASP A 199 3.77 20.73 16.08
N ILE A 200 4.52 20.19 15.11
CA ILE A 200 4.09 19.05 14.30
C ILE A 200 3.96 17.80 15.18
N GLU A 201 4.90 17.57 16.08
CA GLU A 201 4.86 16.46 17.03
C GLU A 201 3.70 16.58 18.01
N ARG A 202 3.39 17.79 18.48
CA ARG A 202 2.20 18.08 19.30
C ARG A 202 0.92 17.75 18.54
N VAL A 203 0.76 18.25 17.32
CA VAL A 203 -0.40 17.93 16.47
C VAL A 203 -0.50 16.43 16.21
N ARG A 204 0.63 15.76 15.96
CA ARG A 204 0.65 14.30 15.76
C ARG A 204 0.26 13.54 17.04
N ALA A 205 0.75 13.97 18.20
CA ALA A 205 0.40 13.37 19.48
C ALA A 205 -1.09 13.54 19.79
N GLU A 206 -1.65 14.72 19.50
CA GLU A 206 -3.09 14.99 19.66
C GLU A 206 -3.93 14.15 18.69
N GLN A 207 -3.54 14.08 17.41
CA GLN A 207 -4.20 13.19 16.45
C GLN A 207 -4.09 11.72 16.86
N ARG A 208 -2.97 11.27 17.42
CA ARG A 208 -2.84 9.92 17.96
C ARG A 208 -3.75 9.69 19.14
N LYS A 209 -3.81 10.59 20.13
CA LYS A 209 -4.75 10.48 21.24
C LYS A 209 -6.19 10.36 20.75
N THR A 210 -6.56 11.12 19.72
CA THR A 210 -7.85 10.99 19.06
C THR A 210 -7.98 9.63 18.38
N CYS A 211 -7.02 9.19 17.56
CA CYS A 211 -7.09 7.87 16.91
C CYS A 211 -7.13 6.71 17.92
N ASP A 212 -6.37 6.79 19.01
CA ASP A 212 -6.28 5.76 20.05
C ASP A 212 -7.59 5.65 20.83
N ALA A 213 -8.23 6.79 21.13
CA ALA A 213 -9.58 6.80 21.69
C ALA A 213 -10.61 6.15 20.75
N TRP A 214 -10.30 6.07 19.45
CA TRP A 214 -11.17 5.54 18.40
C TRP A 214 -10.74 4.15 17.91
N SER A 215 -9.68 3.58 18.48
CA SER A 215 -8.99 2.39 17.98
C SER A 215 -9.68 1.05 18.28
N SER A 216 -10.98 1.06 18.60
CA SER A 216 -11.71 -0.18 18.80
C SER A 216 -11.99 -0.84 17.43
N PRO A 217 -11.89 -2.17 17.29
CA PRO A 217 -12.23 -2.86 16.03
C PRO A 217 -13.66 -2.55 15.55
N ARG A 218 -14.57 -2.26 16.48
CA ARG A 218 -15.94 -1.84 16.18
C ARG A 218 -15.98 -0.44 15.57
N CYS A 219 -15.26 0.52 16.17
CA CYS A 219 -15.12 1.87 15.64
C CYS A 219 -14.42 1.86 14.27
N ASP A 220 -13.40 1.03 14.06
CA ASP A 220 -12.74 0.88 12.77
C ASP A 220 -13.70 0.42 11.67
N ILE A 221 -14.49 -0.63 11.94
CA ILE A 221 -15.52 -1.11 11.01
C ILE A 221 -16.57 -0.02 10.77
N PHE A 222 -17.01 0.68 11.83
CA PHE A 222 -17.97 1.77 11.71
C PHE A 222 -17.45 2.92 10.84
N LEU A 223 -16.26 3.43 11.12
CA LEU A 223 -15.60 4.50 10.37
C LEU A 223 -15.37 4.11 8.91
N LYS A 224 -14.88 2.90 8.67
CA LYS A 224 -14.68 2.35 7.33
C LYS A 224 -16.00 2.28 6.56
N THR A 225 -17.07 1.85 7.23
CA THR A 225 -18.42 1.76 6.65
C THR A 225 -19.00 3.15 6.38
N ALA A 226 -18.88 4.09 7.32
CA ALA A 226 -19.32 5.48 7.18
C ALA A 226 -18.58 6.19 6.03
N ALA A 227 -17.27 5.97 5.90
CA ALA A 227 -16.47 6.48 4.79
C ALA A 227 -16.92 5.91 3.44
N TYR A 228 -17.21 4.61 3.38
CA TYR A 228 -17.76 3.98 2.18
C TYR A 228 -19.14 4.56 1.80
N ILE A 229 -20.06 4.64 2.76
CA ILE A 229 -21.39 5.26 2.57
C ILE A 229 -21.25 6.70 2.06
N THR A 230 -20.38 7.50 2.70
CA THR A 230 -20.09 8.88 2.30
C THR A 230 -19.58 8.93 0.85
N ALA A 231 -18.66 8.04 0.47
CA ALA A 231 -18.15 7.97 -0.88
C ALA A 231 -19.25 7.62 -1.89
N VAL A 232 -20.11 6.64 -1.60
CA VAL A 232 -21.22 6.24 -2.46
C VAL A 232 -22.24 7.38 -2.60
N LEU A 233 -22.64 8.01 -1.49
CA LEU A 233 -23.57 9.14 -1.48
C LEU A 233 -22.99 10.37 -2.17
N HIS A 234 -21.68 10.60 -2.07
CA HIS A 234 -21.03 11.75 -2.69
C HIS A 234 -20.84 11.55 -4.20
N LEU A 235 -20.40 10.36 -4.62
CA LEU A 235 -20.07 10.08 -6.01
C LEU A 235 -21.29 9.67 -6.84
N GLY A 236 -22.23 8.94 -6.24
CA GLY A 236 -23.36 8.32 -6.93
C GLY A 236 -22.93 7.46 -8.14
N CYS A 237 -23.87 7.23 -9.06
CA CYS A 237 -23.56 6.59 -10.33
C CYS A 237 -22.88 7.60 -11.28
N ARG A 238 -21.63 7.34 -11.66
CA ARG A 238 -20.87 8.22 -12.58
C ARG A 238 -21.15 8.00 -14.07
N HIS A 239 -22.07 7.09 -14.41
CA HIS A 239 -22.46 6.87 -15.80
C HIS A 239 -23.14 8.13 -16.37
N PRO A 240 -23.05 8.45 -17.66
CA PRO A 240 -23.77 9.59 -18.22
C PRO A 240 -25.29 9.47 -18.00
N LYS A 241 -25.98 10.60 -17.87
CA LYS A 241 -27.45 10.62 -17.81
C LYS A 241 -28.03 10.00 -19.09
N GLN A 242 -28.59 8.79 -18.96
CA GLN A 242 -29.26 8.06 -20.05
C GLN A 242 -30.78 8.08 -19.87
N GLU A 243 -31.25 7.92 -18.65
CA GLU A 243 -32.67 7.76 -18.33
C GLU A 243 -33.09 8.76 -17.24
N PRO A 244 -34.31 9.33 -17.32
CA PRO A 244 -34.86 10.15 -16.25
C PRO A 244 -35.28 9.25 -15.08
N THR A 245 -34.85 9.59 -13.87
CA THR A 245 -35.39 8.99 -12.66
C THR A 245 -36.73 9.65 -12.31
N CYS A 246 -37.78 8.84 -12.15
CA CYS A 246 -39.03 9.31 -11.58
C CYS A 246 -38.83 9.63 -10.09
N ARG A 247 -39.11 10.89 -9.71
CA ARG A 247 -39.03 11.37 -8.33
C ARG A 247 -40.34 12.04 -7.95
N THR A 248 -40.72 11.89 -6.68
CA THR A 248 -41.70 12.77 -6.06
C THR A 248 -41.15 14.20 -5.99
N GLU A 249 -42.02 15.19 -5.83
CA GLU A 249 -41.61 16.60 -5.73
C GLU A 249 -40.63 16.84 -4.57
N GLN A 250 -40.89 16.22 -3.42
CA GLN A 250 -39.99 16.27 -2.26
C GLN A 250 -38.62 15.65 -2.56
N GLU A 251 -38.56 14.50 -3.24
CA GLU A 251 -37.30 13.86 -3.62
C GLU A 251 -36.52 14.70 -4.65
N CYS A 252 -37.21 15.44 -5.53
CA CYS A 252 -36.56 16.39 -6.43
C CYS A 252 -35.88 17.51 -5.65
N GLU A 253 -36.54 18.10 -4.65
CA GLU A 253 -35.95 19.14 -3.81
C GLU A 253 -34.74 18.63 -3.02
N GLU A 254 -34.83 17.45 -2.42
CA GLU A 254 -33.72 16.82 -1.69
C GLU A 254 -32.54 16.50 -2.63
N PHE A 255 -32.83 16.01 -3.84
CA PHE A 255 -31.82 15.73 -4.84
C PHE A 255 -31.14 17.01 -5.35
N ASP A 256 -31.88 18.08 -5.59
CA ASP A 256 -31.33 19.37 -6.02
C ASP A 256 -30.42 19.97 -4.95
N LYS A 257 -30.82 19.90 -3.66
CA LYS A 257 -29.96 20.27 -2.52
C LYS A 257 -28.66 19.47 -2.52
N LEU A 258 -28.74 18.15 -2.70
CA LEU A 258 -27.56 17.27 -2.77
C LEU A 258 -26.67 17.61 -3.98
N GLN A 259 -27.24 17.93 -5.13
CA GLN A 259 -26.48 18.34 -6.33
C GLN A 259 -25.79 19.69 -6.14
N VAL A 260 -26.42 20.63 -5.42
CA VAL A 260 -25.77 21.89 -5.03
C VAL A 260 -24.61 21.61 -4.09
N GLN A 261 -24.81 20.79 -3.05
CA GLN A 261 -23.74 20.39 -2.14
C GLN A 261 -22.59 19.71 -2.89
N ARG A 262 -22.86 18.72 -3.75
CA ARG A 262 -21.84 18.04 -4.57
C ARG A 262 -21.04 19.03 -5.42
N ARG A 263 -21.69 20.07 -5.97
CA ARG A 263 -21.01 21.14 -6.71
C ARG A 263 -20.13 22.01 -5.81
N LEU A 264 -20.55 22.34 -4.59
CA LEU A 264 -19.74 23.06 -3.60
C LEU A 264 -18.52 22.23 -3.13
N PHE A 265 -18.68 20.91 -3.10
CA PHE A 265 -17.62 19.97 -2.77
C PHE A 265 -16.62 19.75 -3.92
N ALA A 266 -17.09 19.79 -5.17
CA ALA A 266 -16.24 19.70 -6.34
C ALA A 266 -15.24 20.86 -6.33
N ARG A 267 -13.95 20.56 -6.12
CA ARG A 267 -12.84 21.54 -6.02
C ARG A 267 -12.50 22.17 -7.38
N GLY A 268 -13.46 22.78 -8.06
CA GLY A 268 -13.31 23.37 -9.40
C GLY A 268 -13.26 22.34 -10.53
N HIS A 269 -13.53 21.06 -10.26
CA HIS A 269 -13.67 20.06 -11.31
C HIS A 269 -15.06 20.15 -11.93
N PHE A 270 -15.13 20.43 -13.24
CA PHE A 270 -16.36 20.32 -14.01
C PHE A 270 -16.79 18.85 -14.05
N ALA A 271 -17.72 18.47 -13.19
CA ALA A 271 -18.31 17.14 -13.27
C ALA A 271 -19.18 17.06 -14.53
N ASN A 272 -18.94 16.05 -15.37
CA ASN A 272 -19.96 15.60 -16.32
C ASN A 272 -21.25 15.35 -15.52
N LYS A 273 -22.42 15.75 -16.04
CA LYS A 273 -23.71 15.49 -15.39
C LYS A 273 -23.83 13.98 -15.13
N PRO A 274 -23.66 13.52 -13.88
CA PRO A 274 -23.66 12.09 -13.60
C PRO A 274 -25.09 11.57 -13.73
N CYS A 275 -25.21 10.24 -13.74
CA CYS A 275 -26.49 9.57 -13.70
C CYS A 275 -27.25 10.04 -12.46
N GLU A 276 -28.52 10.36 -12.67
CA GLU A 276 -29.42 10.81 -11.60
C GLU A 276 -30.07 9.62 -10.91
N GLY A 277 -29.56 8.40 -11.09
CA GLY A 277 -30.11 7.20 -10.47
C GLY A 277 -29.98 7.21 -8.95
N ARG A 278 -31.02 6.75 -8.23
CA ARG A 278 -30.93 6.43 -6.80
C ARG A 278 -29.96 5.27 -6.60
N ILE A 279 -29.25 5.28 -5.47
CA ILE A 279 -28.51 4.09 -5.04
C ILE A 279 -29.43 3.27 -4.15
N MET A 280 -29.70 2.05 -4.60
CA MET A 280 -30.60 1.10 -3.99
C MET A 280 -29.79 0.03 -3.27
N TYR A 281 -30.22 -0.32 -2.06
CA TYR A 281 -29.73 -1.49 -1.36
C TYR A 281 -30.57 -2.71 -1.72
N HIS A 282 -29.90 -3.79 -2.08
CA HIS A 282 -30.50 -5.08 -2.38
C HIS A 282 -30.10 -6.05 -1.27
N LYS A 283 -31.10 -6.61 -0.59
CA LYS A 283 -30.88 -7.77 0.28
C LYS A 283 -30.91 -9.02 -0.61
N GLY A 284 -29.91 -9.89 -0.48
CA GLY A 284 -29.99 -11.22 -1.09
C GLY A 284 -31.23 -11.94 -0.58
N ASN A 285 -32.05 -12.48 -1.48
CA ASN A 285 -33.18 -13.31 -1.08
C ASN A 285 -32.65 -14.70 -0.69
N ASP A 286 -33.09 -15.21 0.46
CA ASP A 286 -32.81 -16.59 0.92
C ASP A 286 -33.60 -17.65 0.14
N ASP A 287 -34.30 -17.28 -0.95
CA ASP A 287 -35.22 -18.14 -1.71
C ASP A 287 -34.54 -19.26 -2.51
N GLY A 288 -33.29 -19.63 -2.18
CA GLY A 288 -32.56 -20.76 -2.75
C GLY A 288 -32.15 -20.61 -4.22
N ASN A 289 -32.39 -19.45 -4.85
CA ASN A 289 -31.95 -19.18 -6.21
C ASN A 289 -30.58 -18.47 -6.19
N GLU A 290 -29.56 -19.20 -6.65
CA GLU A 290 -28.16 -19.17 -6.18
C GLU A 290 -27.33 -17.88 -6.28
N ARG A 291 -27.80 -16.74 -6.81
CA ARG A 291 -26.89 -15.60 -7.07
C ARG A 291 -27.52 -14.21 -6.94
N LYS A 292 -28.11 -13.87 -5.80
CA LYS A 292 -28.30 -12.46 -5.42
C LYS A 292 -27.53 -12.17 -4.15
N SER A 293 -26.27 -11.78 -4.31
CA SER A 293 -25.47 -11.21 -3.23
C SER A 293 -26.09 -9.90 -2.75
N THR A 294 -25.96 -9.66 -1.45
CA THR A 294 -26.33 -8.37 -0.84
C THR A 294 -25.41 -7.29 -1.41
N GLY A 295 -25.99 -6.19 -1.88
CA GLY A 295 -25.23 -5.19 -2.63
C GLY A 295 -25.90 -3.83 -2.76
N LEU A 296 -25.14 -2.87 -3.24
CA LEU A 296 -25.64 -1.56 -3.66
C LEU A 296 -25.65 -1.48 -5.17
N SER A 297 -26.70 -0.91 -5.77
CA SER A 297 -26.69 -0.62 -7.20
C SER A 297 -27.45 0.66 -7.53
N CYS A 298 -27.09 1.29 -8.63
CA CYS A 298 -27.89 2.36 -9.21
C CYS A 298 -29.26 1.78 -9.61
N GLU A 299 -30.36 2.51 -9.42
CA GLU A 299 -31.69 2.03 -9.82
C GLU A 299 -31.81 1.71 -11.32
N HIS A 300 -30.96 2.33 -12.15
CA HIS A 300 -30.88 2.09 -13.60
C HIS A 300 -29.95 0.91 -13.95
N TYR A 301 -29.30 0.31 -12.95
CA TYR A 301 -28.53 -0.90 -13.14
C TYR A 301 -29.47 -2.07 -13.44
N SER A 302 -29.18 -2.79 -14.51
CA SER A 302 -29.82 -4.07 -14.82
C SER A 302 -28.82 -4.99 -15.50
N SER A 303 -29.17 -6.28 -15.61
CA SER A 303 -28.38 -7.23 -16.42
C SER A 303 -28.24 -6.79 -17.88
N TYR A 304 -29.18 -5.99 -18.39
CA TYR A 304 -29.14 -5.42 -19.74
C TYR A 304 -28.42 -4.07 -19.81
N ASN A 305 -28.27 -3.37 -18.68
CA ASN A 305 -27.59 -2.08 -18.57
C ASN A 305 -26.57 -2.08 -17.42
N SER A 306 -25.55 -2.94 -17.55
CA SER A 306 -24.49 -3.15 -16.56
C SER A 306 -23.47 -2.01 -16.51
N HIS A 307 -23.64 -0.95 -17.29
CA HIS A 307 -22.76 0.23 -17.28
C HIS A 307 -23.04 1.17 -16.11
N HIS A 308 -24.21 1.06 -15.50
CA HIS A 308 -24.47 1.75 -14.24
C HIS A 308 -23.65 1.14 -13.11
N TRP A 309 -23.45 1.92 -12.05
CA TRP A 309 -22.64 1.50 -10.93
C TRP A 309 -23.38 0.46 -10.08
N ALA A 310 -22.70 -0.62 -9.72
CA ALA A 310 -23.15 -1.60 -8.75
C ALA A 310 -21.93 -2.15 -7.98
N ASP A 311 -22.13 -2.46 -6.71
CA ASP A 311 -21.15 -3.07 -5.82
C ASP A 311 -21.83 -4.18 -5.01
N PHE A 312 -21.56 -5.42 -5.43
CA PHE A 312 -22.11 -6.63 -4.84
C PHE A 312 -21.12 -7.34 -3.89
N ASN A 313 -19.99 -6.70 -3.58
CA ASN A 313 -18.93 -7.25 -2.73
C ASN A 313 -18.89 -6.59 -1.34
N ILE A 314 -19.98 -5.91 -0.95
CA ILE A 314 -20.03 -5.19 0.32
C ILE A 314 -19.95 -6.15 1.51
N ASP A 315 -20.43 -7.38 1.37
CA ASP A 315 -20.37 -8.47 2.35
C ASP A 315 -18.93 -8.97 2.60
N GLN A 316 -18.09 -9.01 1.57
CA GLN A 316 -16.70 -9.44 1.67
C GLN A 316 -15.75 -8.38 2.24
N ALA A 317 -16.15 -7.10 2.19
CA ALA A 317 -15.27 -5.98 2.46
C ALA A 317 -15.18 -5.56 3.95
N GLN A 318 -15.67 -6.40 4.88
CA GLN A 318 -15.70 -6.13 6.33
C GLN A 318 -16.40 -4.79 6.66
N TYR A 319 -17.54 -4.53 6.03
CA TYR A 319 -18.40 -3.40 6.37
C TYR A 319 -19.51 -3.84 7.34
N ASN A 320 -20.05 -2.87 8.08
CA ASN A 320 -21.29 -3.06 8.81
C ASN A 320 -22.47 -3.01 7.82
N ILE A 321 -22.91 -4.18 7.35
CA ILE A 321 -23.98 -4.31 6.35
C ILE A 321 -25.30 -3.77 6.86
N ASP A 322 -25.60 -3.96 8.14
CA ASP A 322 -26.81 -3.42 8.75
C ASP A 322 -26.81 -1.89 8.73
N TYR A 323 -25.63 -1.27 8.87
CA TYR A 323 -25.49 0.18 8.78
C TYR A 323 -25.71 0.67 7.35
N ILE A 324 -25.08 0.01 6.37
CA ILE A 324 -25.30 0.31 4.93
C ILE A 324 -26.79 0.15 4.60
N ALA A 325 -27.40 -0.97 4.98
CA ALA A 325 -28.81 -1.24 4.75
C ALA A 325 -29.69 -0.16 5.39
N ALA A 326 -29.42 0.20 6.65
CA ALA A 326 -30.19 1.21 7.37
C ALA A 326 -30.11 2.58 6.70
N VAL A 327 -28.92 3.00 6.22
CA VAL A 327 -28.76 4.28 5.50
C VAL A 327 -29.53 4.28 4.19
N PHE A 328 -29.33 3.28 3.34
CA PHE A 328 -29.92 3.26 1.99
C PHE A 328 -31.41 2.88 1.97
N THR A 329 -31.95 2.32 3.06
CA THR A 329 -33.39 2.08 3.22
C THR A 329 -34.10 3.18 4.01
N GLY A 330 -33.36 4.15 4.57
CA GLY A 330 -33.93 5.19 5.42
C GLY A 330 -34.48 4.68 6.76
N ASN A 331 -33.98 3.55 7.26
CA ASN A 331 -34.42 2.95 8.52
C ASN A 331 -33.77 3.66 9.72
N THR A 332 -34.39 4.75 10.18
CA THR A 332 -33.89 5.60 11.27
C THR A 332 -33.74 4.86 12.60
N GLN A 333 -34.62 3.90 12.90
CA GLN A 333 -34.52 3.09 14.11
C GLN A 333 -33.29 2.16 14.08
N ALA A 334 -32.99 1.55 12.94
CA ALA A 334 -31.79 0.74 12.78
C ALA A 334 -30.52 1.60 12.86
N LEU A 335 -30.52 2.80 12.27
CA LEU A 335 -29.42 3.76 12.41
C LEU A 335 -29.16 4.10 13.88
N ALA A 336 -30.20 4.51 14.61
CA ALA A 336 -30.07 4.86 16.04
C ALA A 336 -29.46 3.71 16.86
N ARG A 337 -29.92 2.47 16.67
CA ARG A 337 -29.36 1.29 17.38
C ARG A 337 -27.89 1.02 17.08
N ILE A 338 -27.42 1.37 15.88
CA ILE A 338 -26.03 1.14 15.47
C ILE A 338 -25.15 2.29 15.96
N GLU A 339 -25.64 3.53 15.86
CA GLU A 339 -24.88 4.74 16.16
C GLU A 339 -24.84 5.09 17.65
N GLU A 340 -25.90 4.81 18.42
CA GLU A 340 -26.00 5.15 19.85
C GLU A 340 -24.87 4.50 20.68
N PRO A 341 -24.55 3.20 20.54
CA PRO A 341 -23.41 2.62 21.26
C PRO A 341 -22.07 3.24 20.86
N VAL A 342 -21.91 3.62 19.59
CA VAL A 342 -20.68 4.26 19.09
C VAL A 342 -20.56 5.68 19.65
N ALA A 343 -21.68 6.39 19.78
CA ALA A 343 -21.74 7.70 20.42
C ALA A 343 -21.41 7.61 21.92
N GLU A 344 -21.94 6.61 22.63
CA GLU A 344 -21.62 6.38 24.05
C GLU A 344 -20.14 6.06 24.26
N GLU A 345 -19.56 5.18 23.43
CA GLU A 345 -18.14 4.81 23.47
C GLU A 345 -17.21 6.02 23.18
N ASN A 346 -17.65 6.98 22.36
CA ASN A 346 -16.85 8.13 21.92
C ASN A 346 -17.23 9.46 22.59
N HIS A 347 -17.82 9.43 23.80
CA HIS A 347 -18.21 10.62 24.56
C HIS A 347 -19.12 11.61 23.79
N GLY A 348 -20.02 11.08 22.95
CA GLY A 348 -20.98 11.86 22.17
C GLY A 348 -20.44 12.39 20.85
N LEU A 349 -19.18 12.14 20.51
CA LEU A 349 -18.66 12.41 19.17
C LEU A 349 -19.01 11.23 18.25
N LEU A 350 -20.14 11.36 17.55
CA LEU A 350 -20.30 10.63 16.28
C LEU A 350 -19.10 11.00 15.40
N ALA A 351 -18.59 10.03 14.65
CA ALA A 351 -17.40 10.11 13.81
C ALA A 351 -17.02 11.48 13.24
N PRO A 352 -15.72 11.75 12.93
CA PRO A 352 -15.31 12.76 11.94
C PRO A 352 -15.77 12.36 10.51
N SER A 353 -16.98 11.81 10.44
CA SER A 353 -17.78 11.52 9.29
C SER A 353 -18.36 12.85 8.79
N ILE A 354 -18.34 13.04 7.47
CA ILE A 354 -18.99 14.20 6.84
C ILE A 354 -20.52 14.07 6.93
N VAL A 355 -21.03 12.90 7.32
CA VAL A 355 -22.45 12.62 7.49
C VAL A 355 -22.81 12.75 8.97
N HIS A 356 -23.75 13.65 9.27
CA HIS A 356 -24.26 13.88 10.62
C HIS A 356 -25.79 13.74 10.65
N HIS A 357 -26.31 13.34 11.81
CA HIS A 357 -27.74 13.41 12.06
C HIS A 357 -28.18 14.87 12.26
N LEU A 358 -29.18 15.28 11.48
CA LEU A 358 -29.98 16.45 11.78
C LEU A 358 -30.89 16.18 12.99
N PRO A 359 -31.45 17.23 13.65
CA PRO A 359 -32.39 17.07 14.76
C PRO A 359 -33.64 16.22 14.43
N ASP A 360 -33.97 16.06 13.15
CA ASP A 360 -35.07 15.22 12.67
C ASP A 360 -34.67 13.74 12.48
N GLY A 361 -33.43 13.38 12.80
CA GLY A 361 -32.87 12.04 12.65
C GLY A 361 -32.43 11.70 11.22
N LYS A 362 -32.56 12.61 10.24
CA LYS A 362 -32.05 12.38 8.89
C LYS A 362 -30.53 12.52 8.85
N LEU A 363 -29.88 11.62 8.12
CA LEU A 363 -28.46 11.76 7.80
C LEU A 363 -28.28 12.82 6.72
N GLN A 364 -27.53 13.87 7.03
CA GLN A 364 -27.15 14.89 6.06
C GLN A 364 -25.64 14.89 5.88
N LEU A 365 -25.20 14.91 4.62
CA LEU A 365 -23.84 15.28 4.30
C LEU A 365 -23.67 16.77 4.64
N LEU A 366 -22.97 17.04 5.74
CA LEU A 366 -22.74 18.40 6.16
C LEU A 366 -21.90 19.16 5.16
N GLU A 367 -22.15 20.45 5.06
CA GLU A 367 -21.28 21.33 4.30
C GLU A 367 -19.93 21.46 5.01
N MET A 368 -18.85 21.19 4.27
CA MET A 368 -17.50 21.47 4.73
C MET A 368 -17.18 22.93 4.41
N VAL A 369 -17.25 23.77 5.44
CA VAL A 369 -17.06 25.21 5.34
C VAL A 369 -15.57 25.52 5.15
N PRO A 370 -15.21 26.33 4.15
CA PRO A 370 -13.82 26.74 3.97
C PRO A 370 -13.39 27.69 5.09
N VAL A 371 -12.35 27.31 5.83
CA VAL A 371 -11.62 28.21 6.74
C VAL A 371 -10.59 28.96 5.89
N THR A 372 -10.95 30.15 5.46
CA THR A 372 -10.13 30.95 4.54
C THR A 372 -8.83 31.37 5.20
N CYS A 373 -7.71 31.25 4.47
CA CYS A 373 -6.40 31.69 4.92
C CYS A 373 -5.95 32.94 4.14
N ALA A 374 -5.43 33.93 4.87
CA ALA A 374 -4.94 35.18 4.27
C ALA A 374 -3.53 35.07 3.67
N VAL A 375 -2.84 33.94 3.89
CA VAL A 375 -1.44 33.78 3.47
C VAL A 375 -1.30 33.76 1.95
N LYS A 376 -0.39 34.59 1.45
CA LYS A 376 -0.03 34.72 0.04
C LYS A 376 1.42 34.33 -0.15
N TYR A 377 1.69 33.62 -1.24
CA TYR A 377 3.03 33.33 -1.72
C TYR A 377 3.24 33.97 -3.09
N ARG A 378 4.41 34.58 -3.29
CA ARG A 378 4.89 34.99 -4.62
C ARG A 378 6.19 34.27 -4.90
N ILE A 379 6.23 33.53 -5.99
CA ILE A 379 7.38 32.73 -6.40
C ILE A 379 8.03 33.46 -7.58
N TRP A 380 9.22 33.97 -7.33
CA TRP A 380 10.08 34.64 -8.29
C TRP A 380 11.12 33.64 -8.78
N TYR A 381 11.13 33.36 -10.08
CA TYR A 381 12.16 32.54 -10.70
C TYR A 381 12.63 33.22 -12.00
N PRO A 382 13.94 33.19 -12.28
CA PRO A 382 14.52 33.67 -13.53
C PRO A 382 13.84 33.09 -14.78
N LEU A 383 13.94 33.82 -15.89
CA LEU A 383 13.61 33.29 -17.21
C LEU A 383 14.53 32.12 -17.56
N GLU A 384 14.07 31.22 -18.44
CA GLU A 384 14.80 30.01 -18.84
C GLU A 384 16.22 30.31 -19.35
N GLU A 385 16.39 31.43 -20.06
CA GLU A 385 17.67 31.94 -20.56
C GLU A 385 18.63 32.43 -19.45
N ASP A 386 18.10 32.87 -18.31
CA ASP A 386 18.86 33.38 -17.17
C ASP A 386 19.11 32.30 -16.09
N CYS A 387 18.40 31.17 -16.14
CA CYS A 387 18.47 30.10 -15.12
C CYS A 387 19.88 29.53 -14.93
N ALA A 388 20.69 29.45 -16.00
CA ALA A 388 22.05 28.95 -15.93
C ALA A 388 22.99 29.89 -15.17
N ASP A 389 22.75 31.21 -15.28
CA ASP A 389 23.55 32.25 -14.65
C ASP A 389 23.03 32.67 -13.26
N CYS A 390 21.77 32.34 -12.95
CA CYS A 390 21.12 32.60 -11.67
C CYS A 390 20.34 31.35 -11.20
N PRO A 391 20.99 30.40 -10.50
CA PRO A 391 20.36 29.16 -10.05
C PRO A 391 19.53 29.35 -8.77
N TYR A 392 18.90 30.51 -8.59
CA TYR A 392 18.17 30.85 -7.39
C TYR A 392 16.68 31.10 -7.66
N VAL A 393 15.84 30.62 -6.75
CA VAL A 393 14.41 30.89 -6.71
C VAL A 393 14.09 31.59 -5.41
N LEU A 394 13.38 32.70 -5.49
CA LEU A 394 12.93 33.45 -4.32
C LEU A 394 11.44 33.22 -4.11
N VAL A 395 11.07 32.76 -2.92
CA VAL A 395 9.66 32.68 -2.49
C VAL A 395 9.42 33.73 -1.42
N THR A 396 8.45 34.61 -1.63
CA THR A 396 8.02 35.56 -0.60
C THR A 396 6.67 35.14 -0.03
N SER A 397 6.55 35.12 1.29
CA SER A 397 5.34 34.78 2.05
C SER A 397 4.84 36.00 2.84
N GLU A 398 3.53 36.21 2.89
CA GLU A 398 2.87 37.33 3.57
C GLU A 398 1.57 36.85 4.20
N GLY A 399 1.28 37.29 5.43
CA GLY A 399 0.06 36.96 6.17
C GLY A 399 0.27 35.91 7.26
N GLU A 400 -0.79 35.69 8.04
CA GLU A 400 -0.85 34.71 9.11
C GLU A 400 -1.79 33.56 8.74
N HIS A 401 -1.39 32.34 9.04
CA HIS A 401 -2.25 31.17 8.83
C HIS A 401 -3.34 31.13 9.90
N THR A 402 -4.59 31.08 9.47
CA THR A 402 -5.80 30.98 10.31
C THR A 402 -6.30 29.54 10.44
N ASN A 403 -5.54 28.57 9.94
CA ASN A 403 -5.87 27.14 9.93
C ASN A 403 -4.82 26.37 10.74
N PRO A 404 -5.17 25.20 11.30
CA PRO A 404 -4.24 24.37 12.05
C PRO A 404 -3.00 23.98 11.26
N ILE A 405 -1.89 23.82 11.99
CA ILE A 405 -0.66 23.24 11.45
C ILE A 405 -1.01 21.84 10.94
N LEU A 406 -0.95 21.69 9.62
CA LEU A 406 -1.23 20.42 8.95
C LEU A 406 -0.10 19.44 9.24
N LEU A 407 -0.40 18.15 9.40
CA LEU A 407 0.65 17.15 9.31
C LEU A 407 1.20 17.08 7.88
N PRO A 408 2.47 16.66 7.69
CA PRO A 408 3.03 16.52 6.36
C PRO A 408 2.25 15.49 5.52
N GLU A 409 1.49 15.94 4.53
CA GLU A 409 0.74 15.07 3.61
C GLU A 409 1.44 14.88 2.27
N ARG A 410 2.30 15.83 1.88
CA ARG A 410 3.07 15.80 0.64
C ARG A 410 4.45 15.25 0.91
N THR A 411 4.86 14.26 0.12
CA THR A 411 6.25 13.84 0.09
C THR A 411 7.08 14.92 -0.62
N PRO A 412 8.15 15.44 0.01
CA PRO A 412 9.07 16.35 -0.66
C PRO A 412 9.58 15.80 -1.99
N MET A 413 9.77 16.67 -2.97
CA MET A 413 10.17 16.31 -4.34
C MET A 413 11.52 15.60 -4.38
N ALA A 414 12.48 15.98 -3.54
CA ALA A 414 13.76 15.29 -3.42
C ALA A 414 13.53 13.82 -3.03
N VAL A 415 12.80 13.58 -1.94
CA VAL A 415 12.49 12.22 -1.46
C VAL A 415 11.64 11.45 -2.48
N ARG A 416 10.67 12.11 -3.12
CA ARG A 416 9.88 11.49 -4.20
C ARG A 416 10.77 11.08 -5.38
N ARG A 417 11.74 11.92 -5.76
CA ARG A 417 12.70 11.61 -6.84
C ARG A 417 13.57 10.43 -6.46
N ASP A 418 14.05 10.36 -5.22
CA ASP A 418 14.88 9.26 -4.73
C ASP A 418 14.08 7.96 -4.76
N ILE A 419 12.84 7.96 -4.24
CA ILE A 419 11.92 6.82 -4.31
C ILE A 419 11.68 6.40 -5.76
N LEU A 420 11.39 7.33 -6.67
CA LEU A 420 11.14 7.00 -8.07
C LEU A 420 12.39 6.51 -8.80
N THR A 421 13.56 7.06 -8.48
CA THR A 421 14.84 6.65 -9.07
C THR A 421 15.17 5.25 -8.63
N LEU A 422 15.02 4.98 -7.35
CA LEU A 422 15.15 3.66 -6.78
C LEU A 422 14.16 2.67 -7.42
N LEU A 423 12.87 2.99 -7.51
CA LEU A 423 11.88 2.11 -8.15
C LEU A 423 12.20 1.84 -9.64
N LYS A 424 12.81 2.80 -10.33
CA LYS A 424 13.30 2.60 -11.71
C LYS A 424 14.49 1.67 -11.76
N ASN A 425 15.44 1.81 -10.82
CA ASN A 425 16.62 0.95 -10.74
C ASN A 425 16.23 -0.48 -10.36
N LEU A 426 15.26 -0.62 -9.45
CA LEU A 426 14.68 -1.90 -9.07
C LEU A 426 13.85 -2.52 -10.19
N ARG A 427 13.54 -1.85 -11.30
CA ARG A 427 12.61 -2.37 -12.32
C ARG A 427 13.09 -3.67 -12.98
N GLU A 428 14.40 -3.84 -13.15
CA GLU A 428 14.97 -5.08 -13.70
C GLU A 428 14.92 -6.22 -12.67
N ASP A 429 15.09 -5.90 -11.40
CA ASP A 429 15.14 -6.88 -10.29
C ASP A 429 13.77 -7.15 -9.64
N LEU A 430 12.80 -6.24 -9.77
CA LEU A 430 11.41 -6.39 -9.32
C LEU A 430 10.70 -7.53 -10.05
N LEU A 431 11.17 -7.89 -11.24
CA LEU A 431 10.74 -9.09 -11.96
C LEU A 431 11.19 -10.38 -11.24
N ASP A 432 12.25 -10.31 -10.41
CA ASP A 432 12.86 -11.43 -9.69
C ASP A 432 12.65 -11.38 -8.15
N ILE A 433 11.97 -10.34 -7.62
CA ILE A 433 11.56 -10.30 -6.20
C ILE A 433 10.48 -11.36 -5.95
N THR A 434 10.95 -12.56 -5.65
CA THR A 434 10.16 -13.65 -5.05
C THR A 434 9.63 -13.24 -3.67
N LEU A 435 8.54 -13.86 -3.22
CA LEU A 435 7.86 -13.60 -1.94
C LEU A 435 8.79 -13.67 -0.70
N ARG A 436 9.79 -14.57 -0.73
CA ARG A 436 10.63 -14.88 0.44
C ARG A 436 11.51 -13.71 0.93
N PRO A 437 12.22 -12.96 0.06
CA PRO A 437 12.89 -11.71 0.44
C PRO A 437 12.02 -10.72 1.22
N VAL A 438 10.79 -10.51 0.77
CA VAL A 438 9.87 -9.55 1.39
C VAL A 438 9.39 -10.08 2.74
N GLN A 439 9.05 -11.38 2.82
CA GLN A 439 8.72 -12.05 4.09
C GLN A 439 9.84 -11.96 5.11
N ARG A 440 11.09 -12.09 4.66
CA ARG A 440 12.27 -11.94 5.52
C ARG A 440 12.43 -10.51 6.04
N LEU A 441 12.27 -9.51 5.18
CA LEU A 441 12.33 -8.10 5.60
C LEU A 441 11.25 -7.75 6.64
N LYS A 442 10.04 -8.30 6.47
CA LYS A 442 8.99 -8.17 7.50
C LYS A 442 9.39 -8.85 8.81
N ALA A 443 9.90 -10.07 8.76
CA ALA A 443 10.34 -10.77 9.97
C ALA A 443 11.51 -10.05 10.68
N GLU A 444 12.47 -9.51 9.93
CA GLU A 444 13.58 -8.72 10.48
C GLU A 444 13.08 -7.40 11.08
N GLN A 445 12.10 -6.74 10.45
CA GLN A 445 11.42 -5.58 11.02
C GLN A 445 10.68 -5.94 12.32
N ASP A 446 9.88 -6.99 12.32
CA ASP A 446 9.07 -7.41 13.47
C ASP A 446 9.94 -7.76 14.68
N ALA A 447 11.15 -8.27 14.43
CA ALA A 447 12.09 -8.63 15.47
C ALA A 447 12.89 -7.44 16.02
N ASN A 448 13.15 -6.41 15.20
CA ASN A 448 14.15 -5.39 15.53
C ASN A 448 13.58 -3.97 15.69
N LEU A 449 12.34 -3.73 15.25
CA LEU A 449 11.71 -2.42 15.30
C LEU A 449 10.46 -2.49 16.19
N PRO A 450 10.21 -1.45 17.01
CA PRO A 450 8.95 -1.33 17.72
C PRO A 450 7.78 -1.17 16.72
N GLU A 451 6.57 -1.54 17.10
CA GLU A 451 5.41 -1.69 16.19
C GLU A 451 5.04 -0.38 15.45
N GLU A 452 5.34 0.77 16.06
CA GLU A 452 5.19 2.10 15.48
C GLU A 452 6.18 2.39 14.33
N GLU A 453 7.31 1.68 14.29
CA GLU A 453 8.33 1.77 13.23
C GLU A 453 8.14 0.69 12.15
N HIS A 454 7.07 -0.11 12.24
CA HIS A 454 6.73 -1.11 11.22
C HIS A 454 6.19 -0.47 9.93
N TYR A 455 7.02 -0.51 8.89
CA TYR A 455 6.75 0.01 7.55
C TYR A 455 6.17 -1.04 6.57
N ILE A 456 6.47 -2.34 6.74
CA ILE A 456 5.71 -3.44 6.13
C ILE A 456 4.73 -3.91 7.20
N ARG A 457 3.45 -3.57 7.07
CA ARG A 457 2.43 -3.97 8.06
C ARG A 457 1.98 -5.41 7.84
N VAL A 458 1.68 -5.74 6.60
CA VAL A 458 1.14 -7.04 6.22
C VAL A 458 1.73 -7.46 4.88
N ILE A 459 2.14 -8.72 4.80
CA ILE A 459 2.41 -9.41 3.53
C ILE A 459 1.27 -10.38 3.33
N LEU A 460 0.41 -10.10 2.35
CA LEU A 460 -0.66 -11.01 1.99
C LEU A 460 -0.14 -11.91 0.86
N GLU A 461 0.03 -13.18 1.19
CA GLU A 461 0.15 -14.23 0.18
C GLU A 461 -1.26 -14.62 -0.25
N LEU A 462 -1.72 -14.05 -1.37
CA LEU A 462 -2.99 -14.42 -1.93
C LEU A 462 -2.79 -15.74 -2.69
N ASN A 463 -3.22 -16.84 -2.07
CA ASN A 463 -3.38 -18.09 -2.79
C ASN A 463 -4.43 -17.86 -3.87
N ASN A 464 -4.08 -18.15 -5.13
CA ASN A 464 -4.99 -18.00 -6.26
C ASN A 464 -6.31 -18.79 -6.05
N ASN A 465 -6.30 -19.81 -5.20
CA ASN A 465 -7.47 -20.61 -4.85
C ASN A 465 -8.46 -19.91 -3.88
N ASN A 466 -8.06 -18.82 -3.21
CA ASN A 466 -8.86 -18.12 -2.18
C ASN A 466 -9.32 -16.71 -2.62
N LEU A 467 -8.92 -16.25 -3.80
CA LEU A 467 -9.50 -15.07 -4.42
C LEU A 467 -10.83 -15.47 -5.07
N PRO A 468 -11.92 -14.65 -4.96
CA PRO A 468 -13.13 -14.94 -5.72
C PRO A 468 -12.79 -14.97 -7.20
N VAL A 469 -12.93 -16.15 -7.80
CA VAL A 469 -12.91 -16.33 -9.24
C VAL A 469 -14.17 -15.63 -9.77
N HIS A 470 -14.01 -14.53 -10.50
CA HIS A 470 -15.00 -14.22 -11.53
C HIS A 470 -14.73 -15.23 -12.66
N GLU A 471 -15.72 -16.07 -12.96
CA GLU A 471 -15.73 -16.96 -14.13
C GLU A 471 -15.49 -16.12 -15.38
N GLU A 472 -14.25 -16.08 -15.86
CA GLU A 472 -13.86 -15.78 -17.25
C GLU A 472 -12.32 -15.76 -17.30
N ASP A 473 -11.69 -16.95 -17.22
CA ASP A 473 -10.29 -17.11 -17.63
C ASP A 473 -10.03 -18.54 -18.15
N ASP A 474 -9.39 -18.55 -19.32
CA ASP A 474 -8.27 -19.42 -19.73
C ASP A 474 -8.42 -20.94 -19.97
N GLU A 475 -7.65 -21.39 -20.98
CA GLU A 475 -7.45 -22.77 -21.44
C GLU A 475 -5.95 -23.10 -21.61
N PRO A 476 -5.55 -24.38 -21.84
CA PRO A 476 -4.42 -25.02 -21.18
C PRO A 476 -3.08 -24.97 -21.94
N GLY A 477 -1.99 -25.05 -21.17
CA GLY A 477 -0.67 -25.48 -21.62
C GLY A 477 -0.14 -26.61 -20.73
N GLU A 478 0.61 -27.54 -21.32
CA GLU A 478 1.16 -28.81 -20.80
C GLU A 478 1.73 -28.81 -19.35
N PRO A 479 1.79 -30.00 -18.69
CA PRO A 479 1.90 -30.08 -17.23
C PRO A 479 3.27 -29.64 -16.73
N GLY A 480 3.28 -28.47 -16.11
CA GLY A 480 4.30 -28.02 -15.17
C GLY A 480 3.66 -27.08 -14.17
N GLU A 481 3.50 -27.53 -12.93
CA GLU A 481 2.97 -26.75 -11.80
C GLU A 481 3.54 -25.33 -11.79
N ARG A 482 2.68 -24.36 -12.07
CA ARG A 482 2.95 -22.92 -11.87
C ARG A 482 1.81 -22.32 -11.09
N THR A 483 1.91 -22.40 -9.78
CA THR A 483 1.11 -21.62 -8.85
C THR A 483 1.42 -20.13 -9.07
N HIS A 484 0.45 -19.37 -9.56
CA HIS A 484 0.56 -17.92 -9.62
C HIS A 484 0.27 -17.36 -8.23
N ILE A 485 1.28 -16.76 -7.60
CA ILE A 485 1.15 -16.08 -6.31
C ILE A 485 0.96 -14.59 -6.60
N ILE A 486 -0.18 -14.02 -6.22
CA ILE A 486 -0.40 -12.57 -6.26
C ILE A 486 0.12 -11.98 -4.95
N ILE A 487 1.14 -11.13 -5.06
CA ILE A 487 1.76 -10.48 -3.90
C ILE A 487 1.25 -9.04 -3.83
N CYS A 488 0.41 -8.76 -2.83
CA CYS A 488 0.04 -7.40 -2.45
C CYS A 488 0.91 -6.98 -1.27
N ILE A 489 1.90 -6.12 -1.54
CA ILE A 489 2.66 -5.43 -0.49
C ILE A 489 1.94 -4.11 -0.21
N ILE A 490 1.25 -4.04 0.92
CA ILE A 490 0.65 -2.79 1.39
C ILE A 490 1.74 -2.06 2.17
N PHE A 491 2.41 -1.12 1.50
CA PHE A 491 3.14 -0.09 2.22
C PHE A 491 2.11 0.74 2.96
N CYS A 492 2.25 0.84 4.28
CA CYS A 492 1.51 1.87 4.99
C CYS A 492 1.90 3.20 4.34
N ARG A 493 0.93 4.11 4.21
CA ARG A 493 1.19 5.51 3.88
C ARG A 493 1.86 6.13 5.11
N VAL A 494 3.06 5.65 5.46
CA VAL A 494 3.83 6.11 6.60
C VAL A 494 4.16 7.55 6.26
N TYR A 495 3.73 8.48 7.11
CA TYR A 495 4.18 9.86 7.07
C TYR A 495 5.69 9.87 6.88
N ILE A 496 6.16 10.29 5.70
CA ILE A 496 7.58 10.27 5.38
C ILE A 496 8.26 11.34 6.24
N THR A 497 8.81 10.91 7.37
CA THR A 497 9.68 11.71 8.24
C THR A 497 11.13 11.33 7.95
N ARG A 498 12.11 12.14 8.37
CA ARG A 498 13.54 11.80 8.23
C ARG A 498 13.91 10.42 8.78
N HIS A 499 13.24 9.97 9.84
CA HIS A 499 13.45 8.63 10.42
C HIS A 499 12.99 7.51 9.47
N THR A 500 11.88 7.72 8.76
CA THR A 500 11.43 6.77 7.74
C THR A 500 12.37 6.72 6.53
N VAL A 501 13.04 7.83 6.17
CA VAL A 501 14.03 7.83 5.06
C VAL A 501 15.23 6.92 5.40
N ALA A 502 15.71 6.93 6.64
CA ALA A 502 16.79 6.04 7.09
C ALA A 502 16.34 4.57 7.11
N ALA A 503 15.12 4.28 7.59
CA ALA A 503 14.55 2.94 7.54
C ALA A 503 14.38 2.45 6.09
N HIS A 504 13.91 3.31 5.19
CA HIS A 504 13.83 3.03 3.76
C HIS A 504 15.20 2.78 3.15
N GLN A 505 16.19 3.65 3.41
CA GLN A 505 17.58 3.48 2.98
C GLN A 505 18.13 2.11 3.42
N HIS A 506 17.88 1.70 4.66
CA HIS A 506 18.30 0.42 5.19
C HIS A 506 17.63 -0.78 4.50
N ILE A 507 16.31 -0.74 4.29
CA ILE A 507 15.59 -1.77 3.50
C ILE A 507 16.16 -1.85 2.10
N PHE A 508 16.48 -0.71 1.49
CA PHE A 508 16.95 -0.65 0.13
C PHE A 508 18.38 -1.12 -0.02
N GLU A 509 19.25 -0.82 0.94
CA GLU A 509 20.58 -1.43 1.09
C GLU A 509 20.45 -2.95 1.25
N GLU A 510 19.45 -3.42 2.01
CA GLU A 510 19.28 -4.84 2.26
C GLU A 510 18.62 -5.58 1.10
N LEU A 511 17.71 -4.94 0.37
CA LEU A 511 17.20 -5.41 -0.92
C LEU A 511 18.32 -5.45 -1.96
N GLU A 512 19.13 -4.40 -2.05
CA GLU A 512 20.32 -4.36 -2.91
C GLU A 512 21.31 -5.46 -2.51
N ARG A 513 21.53 -5.72 -1.22
CA ARG A 513 22.36 -6.83 -0.73
C ARG A 513 21.79 -8.21 -1.10
N ILE A 514 20.47 -8.39 -1.00
CA ILE A 514 19.77 -9.62 -1.38
C ILE A 514 19.83 -9.85 -2.89
N MET A 515 19.67 -8.78 -3.67
CA MET A 515 19.63 -8.80 -5.13
C MET A 515 21.02 -8.96 -5.74
N THR A 516 22.02 -8.22 -5.25
CA THR A 516 23.42 -8.36 -5.69
C THR A 516 23.98 -9.76 -5.43
N ARG A 517 23.47 -10.48 -4.43
CA ARG A 517 23.87 -11.87 -4.11
C ARG A 517 23.14 -12.96 -4.90
N ARG A 518 22.19 -12.66 -5.79
CA ARG A 518 21.42 -13.67 -6.53
C ARG A 518 21.58 -13.54 -8.06
N PRO A 519 21.77 -14.64 -8.80
CA PRO A 519 21.46 -14.66 -10.22
C PRO A 519 19.93 -14.72 -10.44
N PRO A 520 19.39 -14.09 -11.50
CA PRO A 520 17.97 -14.16 -11.88
C PRO A 520 17.47 -15.60 -11.92
N ILE A 521 16.59 -16.00 -10.98
CA ILE A 521 16.15 -17.39 -10.81
C ILE A 521 15.39 -17.86 -12.06
N ILE A 522 14.70 -16.96 -12.76
CA ILE A 522 13.96 -17.28 -13.98
C ILE A 522 14.92 -17.59 -15.13
N HIS A 523 15.94 -16.75 -15.37
CA HIS A 523 16.97 -17.00 -16.39
C HIS A 523 17.81 -18.23 -16.04
N TYR A 524 18.07 -18.45 -14.76
CA TYR A 524 18.76 -19.61 -14.23
C TYR A 524 17.98 -20.91 -14.52
N CYS A 525 16.69 -20.96 -14.18
CA CYS A 525 15.83 -22.12 -14.39
C CYS A 525 15.54 -22.39 -15.87
N HIS A 526 15.39 -21.34 -16.69
CA HIS A 526 15.16 -21.49 -18.13
C HIS A 526 16.36 -22.14 -18.83
N ASN A 527 17.58 -21.68 -18.52
CA ASN A 527 18.81 -22.26 -19.07
C ASN A 527 19.05 -23.70 -18.63
N ILE A 528 18.55 -24.11 -17.45
CA ILE A 528 18.62 -25.51 -17.01
C ILE A 528 17.61 -26.38 -17.77
N LYS A 529 16.39 -25.87 -18.05
CA LYS A 529 15.37 -26.62 -18.81
C LYS A 529 15.83 -26.95 -20.22
N THR A 530 16.52 -26.03 -20.89
CA THR A 530 17.02 -26.22 -22.27
C THR A 530 18.37 -26.96 -22.32
N CYS A 531 19.05 -27.14 -21.19
CA CYS A 531 20.33 -27.85 -21.13
C CYS A 531 20.16 -29.34 -21.43
N ALA A 532 20.97 -29.88 -22.35
CA ALA A 532 20.97 -31.28 -22.78
C ALA A 532 21.65 -32.21 -21.75
N VAL A 533 21.14 -32.22 -20.52
CA VAL A 533 21.57 -33.13 -19.44
C VAL A 533 20.38 -33.92 -18.91
N LYS A 534 20.64 -35.08 -18.30
CA LYS A 534 19.60 -35.92 -17.69
C LYS A 534 18.95 -35.19 -16.50
N GLU A 535 17.69 -35.50 -16.22
CA GLU A 535 16.92 -34.82 -15.16
C GLU A 535 17.58 -34.85 -13.76
N PRO A 536 18.25 -35.94 -13.31
CA PRO A 536 18.98 -35.92 -12.04
C PRO A 536 20.06 -34.84 -11.98
N VAL A 537 20.74 -34.58 -13.11
CA VAL A 537 21.73 -33.50 -13.23
C VAL A 537 21.04 -32.13 -13.24
N ARG A 538 19.87 -32.00 -13.89
CA ARG A 538 19.09 -30.76 -13.83
C ARG A 538 18.62 -30.44 -12.41
N GLN A 539 18.25 -31.46 -11.63
CA GLN A 539 17.89 -31.27 -10.22
C GLN A 539 19.08 -30.77 -9.39
N LEU A 540 20.29 -31.31 -9.61
CA LEU A 540 21.52 -30.79 -9.00
C LEU A 540 21.83 -29.36 -9.46
N MET A 541 21.62 -29.03 -10.74
CA MET A 541 21.79 -27.66 -11.23
C MET A 541 20.76 -26.72 -10.59
N ARG A 542 19.50 -27.14 -10.40
CA ARG A 542 18.48 -26.36 -9.69
C ARG A 542 18.80 -26.21 -8.21
N SER A 543 19.39 -27.22 -7.55
CA SER A 543 19.72 -27.14 -6.13
C SER A 543 20.79 -26.09 -5.84
N LEU A 544 21.69 -25.81 -6.79
CA LEU A 544 22.65 -24.71 -6.70
C LEU A 544 22.00 -23.30 -6.68
N ALA A 545 20.67 -23.18 -6.92
CA ALA A 545 19.91 -21.94 -6.73
C ALA A 545 19.50 -21.71 -5.25
N CYS A 546 20.43 -21.89 -4.31
CA CYS A 546 20.22 -21.61 -2.88
C CYS A 546 21.30 -20.66 -2.33
N ILE A 547 21.00 -19.97 -1.23
CA ILE A 547 21.92 -18.98 -0.61
C ILE A 547 23.13 -19.66 0.02
N GLN A 548 22.92 -20.84 0.61
CA GLN A 548 23.95 -21.71 1.16
C GLN A 548 23.60 -23.12 0.73
N HIS A 549 24.46 -23.73 -0.09
CA HIS A 549 24.32 -25.13 -0.46
C HIS A 549 25.14 -25.97 0.52
N PRO A 550 24.53 -26.90 1.28
CA PRO A 550 25.25 -27.69 2.29
C PRO A 550 26.44 -28.45 1.70
N ASP A 551 26.27 -28.97 0.48
CA ASP A 551 27.29 -29.74 -0.23
C ASP A 551 27.71 -29.11 -1.57
N TRP A 552 28.03 -27.80 -1.59
CA TRP A 552 28.32 -27.06 -2.83
C TRP A 552 29.33 -27.78 -3.75
N ASP A 553 30.49 -28.13 -3.22
CA ASP A 553 31.56 -28.76 -3.99
C ASP A 553 31.19 -30.16 -4.49
N VAL A 554 30.44 -30.91 -3.69
CA VAL A 554 29.95 -32.24 -4.06
C VAL A 554 28.96 -32.13 -5.22
N THR A 555 27.99 -31.21 -5.12
CA THR A 555 27.00 -30.96 -6.17
C THR A 555 27.65 -30.48 -7.46
N VAL A 556 28.61 -29.55 -7.40
CA VAL A 556 29.38 -29.10 -8.57
C VAL A 556 30.15 -30.25 -9.21
N ASN A 557 30.83 -31.09 -8.41
CA ASN A 557 31.55 -32.26 -8.93
C ASN A 557 30.61 -33.30 -9.56
N ARG A 558 29.42 -33.50 -8.99
CA ARG A 558 28.40 -34.38 -9.57
C ARG A 558 27.88 -33.85 -10.90
N ILE A 559 27.58 -32.56 -11.02
CA ILE A 559 27.19 -31.95 -12.30
C ILE A 559 28.32 -32.07 -13.33
N ARG A 560 29.58 -31.89 -12.91
CA ARG A 560 30.77 -32.01 -13.77
C ARG A 560 30.98 -33.44 -14.29
N ASN A 561 30.73 -34.44 -13.45
CA ASN A 561 30.98 -35.85 -13.77
C ASN A 561 29.78 -36.52 -14.47
N GLU A 562 28.56 -36.28 -13.99
CA GLU A 562 27.32 -36.90 -14.47
C GLU A 562 26.68 -36.13 -15.64
N GLY A 563 26.94 -34.82 -15.77
CA GLY A 563 26.32 -33.94 -16.77
C GLY A 563 26.93 -33.99 -18.18
N GLY A 564 27.96 -34.78 -18.41
CA GLY A 564 28.63 -34.87 -19.71
C GLY A 564 29.16 -33.52 -20.20
N LYS A 565 29.26 -33.32 -21.52
CA LYS A 565 29.74 -32.06 -22.10
C LYS A 565 28.82 -30.88 -21.76
N ALA A 566 27.50 -31.07 -21.80
CA ALA A 566 26.53 -30.00 -21.54
C ALA A 566 26.57 -29.49 -20.08
N GLY A 567 26.70 -30.39 -19.10
CA GLY A 567 26.86 -30.01 -17.69
C GLY A 567 28.20 -29.32 -17.41
N LYS A 568 29.30 -29.78 -18.04
CA LYS A 568 30.62 -29.13 -17.95
C LYS A 568 30.64 -27.75 -18.61
N ASP A 569 29.98 -27.59 -19.75
CA ASP A 569 29.87 -26.31 -20.46
C ASP A 569 29.02 -25.32 -19.65
N TRP A 570 27.91 -25.77 -19.06
CA TRP A 570 27.09 -24.96 -18.15
C TRP A 570 27.85 -24.56 -16.88
N LEU A 571 28.55 -25.49 -16.23
CA LEU A 571 29.37 -25.16 -15.05
C LEU A 571 30.47 -24.17 -15.40
N ARG A 572 31.13 -24.33 -16.55
CA ARG A 572 32.15 -23.41 -17.01
C ARG A 572 31.57 -22.02 -17.26
N ASP A 573 30.41 -21.93 -17.91
CA ASP A 573 29.65 -20.68 -18.06
C ASP A 573 29.42 -20.02 -16.69
N LYS A 574 28.92 -20.78 -15.72
CA LYS A 574 28.67 -20.26 -14.37
C LYS A 574 29.95 -19.91 -13.61
N GLU A 575 31.01 -20.70 -13.68
CA GLU A 575 32.31 -20.41 -13.06
C GLU A 575 32.97 -19.18 -13.69
N THR A 576 32.90 -19.01 -15.02
CA THR A 576 33.41 -17.81 -15.71
C THR A 576 32.60 -16.57 -15.36
N CYS A 577 31.29 -16.74 -15.20
CA CYS A 577 30.42 -15.73 -14.64
C CYS A 577 30.45 -15.76 -13.11
N ARG A 578 31.45 -16.33 -12.41
CA ARG A 578 31.61 -16.42 -10.94
C ARG A 578 30.36 -16.79 -10.13
N PHE A 579 29.38 -17.47 -10.73
CA PHE A 579 28.00 -17.55 -10.24
C PHE A 579 27.38 -16.14 -9.92
N GLN A 580 28.03 -15.07 -10.39
CA GLN A 580 27.74 -13.63 -10.44
C GLN A 580 28.48 -12.92 -11.61
N ARG A 581 27.70 -12.26 -12.48
CA ARG A 581 28.04 -11.32 -13.59
C ARG A 581 27.93 -11.91 -15.00
N SER A 582 26.84 -11.56 -15.69
CA SER A 582 26.94 -11.13 -17.09
C SER A 582 27.55 -9.72 -17.10
N PRO A 583 28.59 -9.44 -17.88
CA PRO A 583 29.04 -8.07 -18.11
C PRO A 583 28.03 -7.34 -19.01
N LEU A 584 27.80 -6.07 -18.67
CA LEU A 584 27.20 -5.03 -19.48
C LEU A 584 27.45 -5.23 -20.99
N PHE A 585 26.39 -5.49 -21.77
CA PHE A 585 26.47 -5.37 -23.21
C PHE A 585 26.57 -3.89 -23.57
N ALA A 586 27.78 -3.46 -23.92
CA ALA A 586 28.02 -2.24 -24.68
C ALA A 586 27.28 -2.33 -26.02
N GLY A 587 26.56 -1.26 -26.35
CA GLY A 587 25.62 -1.19 -27.45
C GLY A 587 26.18 -1.59 -28.81
N LYS A 588 25.45 -2.47 -29.49
CA LYS A 588 25.31 -2.43 -30.95
C LYS A 588 23.84 -2.20 -31.27
N LYS A 589 23.56 -1.11 -31.99
CA LYS A 589 22.24 -0.80 -32.53
C LYS A 589 21.77 -1.97 -33.40
N ALA A 590 20.80 -2.73 -32.93
CA ALA A 590 20.06 -3.70 -33.74
C ALA A 590 18.71 -3.07 -34.11
N THR A 591 18.60 -2.64 -35.37
CA THR A 591 17.35 -2.30 -36.03
C THR A 591 16.61 -3.58 -36.36
N SER A 592 15.78 -4.09 -35.45
CA SER A 592 14.58 -4.89 -35.77
C SER A 592 13.84 -5.23 -34.47
N ARG A 593 12.55 -4.88 -34.41
CA ARG A 593 11.66 -5.23 -33.31
C ARG A 593 11.41 -6.74 -33.31
N SER A 594 11.85 -7.43 -32.27
CA SER A 594 11.45 -8.82 -32.00
C SER A 594 10.26 -8.87 -31.03
N PRO A 595 9.40 -9.91 -31.07
CA PRO A 595 8.20 -10.00 -30.23
C PRO A 595 8.44 -10.25 -28.73
N SER A 596 9.67 -10.53 -28.30
CA SER A 596 10.03 -10.89 -26.92
C SER A 596 10.05 -9.70 -25.94
N ASP A 597 9.99 -8.46 -26.41
CA ASP A 597 9.99 -7.26 -25.53
C ASP A 597 8.62 -6.91 -24.93
N ARG A 598 7.62 -7.81 -25.01
CA ARG A 598 6.24 -7.57 -24.54
C ARG A 598 5.86 -8.27 -23.23
N GLU A 599 6.70 -9.15 -22.68
CA GLU A 599 6.37 -9.89 -21.45
C GLU A 599 6.32 -9.01 -20.18
N GLY A 600 7.01 -7.87 -20.16
CA GLY A 600 7.01 -6.95 -19.01
C GLY A 600 5.70 -6.17 -18.77
N VAL A 601 4.64 -6.42 -19.54
CA VAL A 601 3.34 -5.73 -19.41
C VAL A 601 2.39 -6.45 -18.43
N HIS A 602 2.68 -7.71 -18.07
CA HIS A 602 1.77 -8.58 -17.32
C HIS A 602 2.13 -8.80 -15.83
N CYS A 603 3.15 -8.13 -15.29
CA CYS A 603 3.48 -8.21 -13.86
C CYS A 603 2.63 -7.22 -13.04
N THR A 604 1.90 -7.71 -12.02
CA THR A 604 0.88 -6.98 -11.25
C THR A 604 1.39 -5.77 -10.48
N LEU A 605 2.58 -5.83 -9.86
CA LEU A 605 3.18 -4.70 -9.15
C LEU A 605 3.63 -3.60 -10.13
N LEU A 606 4.27 -3.99 -11.24
CA LEU A 606 4.69 -3.09 -12.31
C LEU A 606 3.49 -2.45 -13.02
N GLY A 607 2.43 -3.22 -13.26
CA GLY A 607 1.16 -2.73 -13.80
C GLY A 607 0.47 -1.73 -12.85
N GLY A 608 0.48 -2.00 -11.54
CA GLY A 608 -0.04 -1.09 -10.51
C GLY A 608 0.74 0.22 -10.43
N LEU A 609 2.08 0.16 -10.42
CA LEU A 609 2.96 1.33 -10.42
C LEU A 609 2.82 2.18 -11.67
N LEU A 610 2.75 1.55 -12.85
CA LEU A 610 2.56 2.25 -14.13
C LEU A 610 1.16 2.87 -14.24
N LYS A 611 0.11 2.19 -13.77
CA LYS A 611 -1.25 2.77 -13.70
C LYS A 611 -1.31 3.94 -12.71
N GLY A 612 -0.66 3.84 -11.55
CA GLY A 612 -0.53 4.94 -10.59
C GLY A 612 0.22 6.14 -11.18
N GLN A 613 1.32 5.90 -11.89
CA GLN A 613 2.08 6.94 -12.58
C GLN A 613 1.27 7.60 -13.71
N GLN A 614 0.53 6.83 -14.50
CA GLN A 614 -0.36 7.34 -15.54
C GLN A 614 -1.50 8.16 -14.94
N PHE A 615 -2.06 7.73 -13.80
CA PHE A 615 -3.10 8.46 -13.09
C PHE A 615 -2.59 9.78 -12.50
N ASP A 616 -1.40 9.79 -11.90
CA ASP A 616 -0.72 11.00 -11.39
C ASP A 616 -0.40 11.99 -12.52
N ALA A 617 0.14 11.49 -13.65
CA ALA A 617 0.43 12.30 -14.83
C ALA A 617 -0.86 12.90 -15.43
N LEU A 618 -1.93 12.11 -15.49
CA LEU A 618 -3.25 12.56 -15.94
C LEU A 618 -3.82 13.63 -15.00
N LYS A 619 -3.65 13.48 -13.69
CA LYS A 619 -4.09 14.45 -12.67
C LYS A 619 -3.31 15.77 -12.76
N MET A 620 -2.01 15.71 -13.10
CA MET A 620 -1.18 16.89 -13.35
C MET A 620 -1.52 17.59 -14.67
N TRP A 621 -1.86 16.83 -15.72
CA TRP A 621 -2.21 17.36 -17.04
C TRP A 621 -3.63 17.97 -17.11
N ILE A 622 -4.54 17.56 -16.23
CA ILE A 622 -5.92 18.08 -16.15
C ILE A 622 -6.02 19.36 -15.29
N GLN A 623 -4.90 20.04 -15.01
CA GLN A 623 -5.00 21.45 -14.58
C GLN A 623 -5.73 22.26 -15.65
N PRO A 624 -6.57 23.25 -15.27
CA PRO A 624 -7.47 23.92 -16.21
C PRO A 624 -6.67 24.81 -17.16
N THR A 625 -6.16 24.24 -18.24
CA THR A 625 -5.87 24.97 -19.46
C THR A 625 -7.17 25.04 -20.25
N ASN A 626 -7.61 26.26 -20.55
CA ASN A 626 -8.97 26.59 -20.96
C ASN A 626 -9.43 26.04 -22.34
N GLN A 627 -8.76 25.06 -22.96
CA GLN A 627 -9.25 24.43 -24.19
C GLN A 627 -8.73 22.97 -24.35
N PRO A 628 -9.60 21.96 -24.52
CA PRO A 628 -9.17 20.64 -24.95
C PRO A 628 -8.78 20.67 -26.43
N THR A 629 -7.54 20.31 -26.76
CA THR A 629 -7.11 20.12 -28.14
C THR A 629 -7.73 18.85 -28.74
N MET A 630 -8.14 18.91 -30.02
CA MET A 630 -8.75 17.83 -30.81
C MET A 630 -8.01 16.47 -30.75
N SER A 631 -6.73 16.47 -30.37
CA SER A 631 -5.89 15.27 -30.18
C SER A 631 -6.40 14.33 -29.06
N VAL A 632 -6.98 14.90 -28.00
CA VAL A 632 -7.47 14.15 -26.82
C VAL A 632 -8.70 13.29 -27.17
N VAL A 633 -9.60 13.82 -28.00
CA VAL A 633 -10.82 13.12 -28.44
C VAL A 633 -10.50 11.92 -29.32
N ASN A 634 -9.48 12.02 -30.19
CA ASN A 634 -9.09 10.93 -31.07
C ASN A 634 -8.35 9.80 -30.33
N THR A 635 -7.56 10.15 -29.32
CA THR A 635 -6.88 9.16 -28.47
C THR A 635 -7.89 8.35 -27.64
N LEU A 636 -8.90 9.00 -27.07
CA LEU A 636 -9.99 8.33 -26.35
C LEU A 636 -10.85 7.44 -27.26
N LYS A 637 -11.14 7.88 -28.49
CA LYS A 637 -11.87 7.06 -29.48
C LYS A 637 -11.09 5.82 -29.91
N ASN A 638 -9.77 5.93 -30.06
CA ASN A 638 -8.91 4.80 -30.42
C ASN A 638 -8.77 3.80 -29.28
N LEU A 639 -8.68 4.27 -28.03
CA LEU A 639 -8.70 3.39 -26.85
C LEU A 639 -10.02 2.63 -26.75
N LYS A 640 -11.17 3.29 -26.97
CA LYS A 640 -12.49 2.62 -27.00
C LYS A 640 -12.61 1.56 -28.09
N ARG A 641 -12.08 1.81 -29.30
CA ARG A 641 -12.08 0.83 -30.40
C ARG A 641 -11.20 -0.38 -30.10
N GLN A 642 -10.05 -0.18 -29.46
CA GLN A 642 -9.19 -1.28 -29.02
C GLN A 642 -9.82 -2.11 -27.91
N ASP A 643 -10.54 -1.46 -27.00
CA ASP A 643 -11.27 -2.12 -25.92
C ASP A 643 -12.37 -3.02 -26.48
N GLN A 644 -13.18 -2.50 -27.42
CA GLN A 644 -14.26 -3.25 -28.06
C GLN A 644 -13.77 -4.46 -28.89
N LEU A 645 -12.59 -4.35 -29.52
CA LEU A 645 -11.96 -5.47 -30.22
C LEU A 645 -11.43 -6.55 -29.25
N LYS A 646 -10.97 -6.17 -28.06
CA LYS A 646 -10.57 -7.12 -27.01
C LYS A 646 -11.79 -7.83 -26.44
N THR A 647 -12.88 -7.12 -26.19
CA THR A 647 -14.15 -7.71 -25.71
C THR A 647 -14.74 -8.71 -26.71
N ASN A 648 -14.74 -8.40 -28.01
CA ASN A 648 -15.26 -9.33 -29.02
C ASN A 648 -14.39 -10.60 -29.16
N ARG A 649 -13.08 -10.48 -28.93
CA ARG A 649 -12.17 -11.62 -28.95
C ARG A 649 -12.36 -12.52 -27.73
N ALA A 650 -12.58 -11.94 -26.54
CA ALA A 650 -12.93 -12.67 -25.32
C ALA A 650 -14.20 -13.52 -25.52
N ARG A 651 -15.29 -12.91 -26.02
CA ARG A 651 -16.57 -13.60 -26.30
C ARG A 651 -16.45 -14.80 -27.24
N THR A 652 -15.58 -14.72 -28.24
CA THR A 652 -15.39 -15.83 -29.20
C THR A 652 -14.64 -16.99 -28.54
N MET A 653 -13.74 -16.70 -27.59
CA MET A 653 -12.99 -17.72 -26.86
C MET A 653 -13.87 -18.40 -25.80
N GLU A 654 -14.75 -17.66 -25.12
CA GLU A 654 -15.70 -18.18 -24.13
C GLU A 654 -16.64 -19.25 -24.70
N ALA A 655 -17.20 -19.03 -25.90
CA ALA A 655 -18.09 -19.98 -26.55
C ALA A 655 -17.42 -21.34 -26.84
N HIS A 656 -16.09 -21.34 -27.01
CA HIS A 656 -15.31 -22.56 -27.21
C HIS A 656 -15.07 -23.31 -25.89
N VAL A 657 -14.78 -22.61 -24.79
CA VAL A 657 -14.58 -23.19 -23.46
C VAL A 657 -15.85 -23.88 -22.96
N ALA A 658 -17.02 -23.26 -23.15
CA ALA A 658 -18.31 -23.85 -22.77
C ALA A 658 -18.54 -25.22 -23.42
N LYS A 659 -18.12 -25.37 -24.69
CA LYS A 659 -18.22 -26.64 -25.42
C LYS A 659 -17.23 -27.69 -24.90
N HIS A 660 -16.05 -27.27 -24.44
CA HIS A 660 -15.05 -28.18 -23.88
C HIS A 660 -15.48 -28.69 -22.50
N ASN A 661 -16.03 -27.82 -21.64
CA ASN A 661 -16.53 -28.20 -20.32
C ASN A 661 -17.67 -29.23 -20.40
N ASP A 662 -18.62 -29.04 -21.34
CA ASP A 662 -19.67 -30.03 -21.61
C ASP A 662 -19.07 -31.40 -22.01
N SER A 663 -17.96 -31.41 -22.74
CA SER A 663 -17.25 -32.64 -23.10
C SER A 663 -16.55 -33.29 -21.90
N MET A 664 -15.92 -32.50 -21.04
CA MET A 664 -15.24 -32.99 -19.82
C MET A 664 -16.23 -33.56 -18.82
N GLN A 665 -17.39 -32.91 -18.63
CA GLN A 665 -18.45 -33.40 -17.77
C GLN A 665 -18.96 -34.76 -18.26
N LYS A 666 -19.19 -34.92 -19.57
CA LYS A 666 -19.57 -36.22 -20.15
C LYS A 666 -18.54 -37.32 -19.90
N CYS A 667 -17.24 -36.99 -19.92
CA CYS A 667 -16.18 -37.93 -19.59
C CYS A 667 -16.16 -38.28 -18.09
N HIS A 668 -16.40 -37.30 -17.22
CA HIS A 668 -16.50 -37.52 -15.78
C HIS A 668 -17.68 -38.43 -15.43
N ASP A 669 -18.86 -38.14 -15.97
CA ASP A 669 -20.07 -38.94 -15.78
C ASP A 669 -19.87 -40.38 -16.29
N ALA A 670 -19.11 -40.57 -17.37
CA ALA A 670 -18.77 -41.89 -17.89
C ALA A 670 -17.81 -42.66 -16.96
N LEU A 671 -16.83 -41.97 -16.38
CA LEU A 671 -15.91 -42.56 -15.41
C LEU A 671 -16.62 -42.95 -14.12
N GLU A 672 -17.51 -42.08 -13.62
CA GLU A 672 -18.28 -42.35 -12.41
C GLU A 672 -19.19 -43.57 -12.60
N LYS A 673 -19.85 -43.69 -13.76
CA LYS A 673 -20.61 -44.89 -14.13
C LYS A 673 -19.73 -46.15 -14.17
N ALA A 674 -18.51 -46.06 -14.71
CA ALA A 674 -17.59 -47.18 -14.75
C ALA A 674 -17.13 -47.61 -13.34
N LEU A 675 -16.89 -46.64 -12.43
CA LEU A 675 -16.54 -46.92 -11.04
C LEU A 675 -17.71 -47.57 -10.28
N GLN A 676 -18.94 -47.10 -10.48
CA GLN A 676 -20.13 -47.72 -9.91
C GLN A 676 -20.31 -49.18 -10.36
N GLU A 677 -20.01 -49.47 -11.63
CA GLU A 677 -20.08 -50.84 -12.16
C GLU A 677 -18.99 -51.75 -11.56
N LEU A 678 -17.77 -51.23 -11.37
CA LEU A 678 -16.70 -51.97 -10.70
C LEU A 678 -17.04 -52.28 -9.24
N CYS A 679 -17.69 -51.36 -8.52
CA CYS A 679 -18.19 -51.61 -7.18
C CYS A 679 -19.22 -52.76 -7.15
N ARG A 680 -20.18 -52.77 -8.10
CA ARG A 680 -21.14 -53.88 -8.23
C ARG A 680 -20.47 -55.22 -8.46
N ILE A 681 -19.48 -55.28 -9.34
CA ILE A 681 -18.72 -56.51 -9.61
C ILE A 681 -17.97 -56.98 -8.35
N GLY A 682 -17.44 -56.04 -7.55
CA GLY A 682 -16.80 -56.34 -6.27
C GLY A 682 -17.75 -56.95 -5.25
N ASP A 683 -18.96 -56.40 -5.14
CA ASP A 683 -20.00 -56.89 -4.23
C ASP A 683 -20.51 -58.29 -4.66
N ASP A 684 -20.73 -58.50 -5.96
CA ASP A 684 -21.12 -59.81 -6.51
C ASP A 684 -20.03 -60.88 -6.26
N ALA A 685 -18.76 -60.53 -6.44
CA ALA A 685 -17.64 -61.43 -6.16
C ALA A 685 -17.49 -61.74 -4.66
N HIS A 686 -17.79 -60.78 -3.78
CA HIS A 686 -17.82 -61.01 -2.34
C HIS A 686 -18.99 -61.93 -1.95
N GLN A 687 -20.16 -61.70 -2.53
CA GLN A 687 -21.36 -62.50 -2.28
C GLN A 687 -21.20 -63.95 -2.77
N GLN A 688 -20.51 -64.17 -3.89
CA GLN A 688 -20.12 -65.50 -4.38
C GLN A 688 -19.11 -66.20 -3.46
N ARG A 689 -18.18 -65.47 -2.82
CA ARG A 689 -17.26 -66.05 -1.82
C ARG A 689 -17.97 -66.41 -0.51
N THR A 690 -18.96 -65.65 -0.09
CA THR A 690 -19.73 -65.94 1.14
C THR A 690 -20.78 -67.03 0.95
N THR A 691 -21.22 -67.30 -0.29
CA THR A 691 -22.16 -68.39 -0.61
C THR A 691 -21.47 -69.70 -1.00
N ALA A 692 -20.16 -69.68 -1.29
CA ALA A 692 -19.34 -70.88 -1.31
C ALA A 692 -19.12 -71.38 0.13
N ILE A 693 -20.09 -72.17 0.62
CA ILE A 693 -19.94 -72.97 1.84
C ILE A 693 -18.59 -73.70 1.72
N PRO A 694 -17.71 -73.62 2.72
CA PRO A 694 -16.44 -74.29 2.64
C PRO A 694 -16.70 -75.81 2.59
N LEU A 695 -16.51 -76.45 1.42
CA LEU A 695 -16.65 -77.91 1.27
C LEU A 695 -15.79 -78.69 2.28
N TRP A 696 -14.77 -78.06 2.88
CA TRP A 696 -13.99 -78.65 3.96
C TRP A 696 -14.82 -78.88 5.24
N ASP A 697 -15.81 -78.04 5.58
CA ASP A 697 -16.63 -78.20 6.79
C ASP A 697 -17.64 -79.36 6.66
N VAL A 698 -18.13 -79.62 5.44
CA VAL A 698 -18.98 -80.78 5.16
C VAL A 698 -18.17 -82.07 5.23
N HIS A 699 -16.96 -82.11 4.66
CA HIS A 699 -16.08 -83.27 4.77
C HIS A 699 -15.54 -83.49 6.19
N LEU A 700 -15.36 -82.43 7.00
CA LEU A 700 -14.98 -82.57 8.41
C LEU A 700 -16.13 -83.13 9.26
N ALA A 701 -17.38 -82.77 8.94
CA ALA A 701 -18.57 -83.31 9.58
C ALA A 701 -18.78 -84.80 9.20
N GLU A 702 -18.59 -85.17 7.94
CA GLU A 702 -18.66 -86.57 7.48
C GLU A 702 -17.55 -87.42 8.11
N ALA A 703 -16.31 -86.90 8.22
CA ALA A 703 -15.21 -87.59 8.88
C ALA A 703 -15.47 -87.81 10.39
N ARG A 704 -16.13 -86.86 11.07
CA ARG A 704 -16.52 -87.01 12.49
C ARG A 704 -17.62 -88.05 12.67
N ILE A 705 -18.58 -88.13 11.76
CA ILE A 705 -19.64 -89.16 11.78
C ILE A 705 -19.07 -90.54 11.48
N ALA A 706 -18.12 -90.66 10.53
CA ALA A 706 -17.43 -91.91 10.25
C ALA A 706 -16.56 -92.40 11.42
N ALA A 707 -15.91 -91.48 12.15
CA ALA A 707 -15.12 -91.80 13.35
C ALA A 707 -15.99 -92.24 14.54
N GLN A 708 -17.23 -91.74 14.67
CA GLN A 708 -18.17 -92.17 15.71
C GLN A 708 -18.82 -93.52 15.42
N ASN A 709 -19.02 -93.88 14.15
CA ASN A 709 -19.63 -95.15 13.74
C ASN A 709 -18.62 -96.31 13.57
N GLY A 710 -17.31 -96.03 13.70
CA GLY A 710 -16.24 -97.04 13.64
C GLY A 710 -15.75 -97.55 15.00
N ALA A 711 -16.43 -97.19 16.09
CA ALA A 711 -16.13 -97.64 17.45
C ALA A 711 -17.32 -98.40 18.06
N GLN A 712 -17.69 -99.52 17.44
CA GLN A 712 -18.41 -100.64 18.05
C GLN A 712 -17.93 -101.95 17.46
#